data_AF-A0AAD9W7H9-F1
#
_entry.id   AF-A0AAD9W7H9-F1
#
_cell.length_a   1.000
_cell.length_b   1.000
_cell.length_c   1.000
_cell.angle_alpha   90.00
_cell.angle_beta   90.00
_cell.angle_gamma   90.00
#
_symmetry.space_group_name_H-M   'P 1'
#
loop_
_entity.id
_entity.type
_entity.pdbx_description
1 polymer ?
#
loop_
_entity_poly.entity_id
_entity_poly.type
_entity_poly.pdbx_seq_one_letter_code
_entity_poly.pdbx_strand_id
1 'polypeptide(L)'
;MPTHNDTIAYAMDTQKVRANFPALSQDQVFFDNAGGSQILGSVVDSIRDYLVNSNVQLGATYDLFRNFASTLNFQPGDEIVISAIDHEANIAPWVDLAKHQDLVLKWWKPASATAPKLLASELTPLLSERTRLVTCTHASNILGTIHDIKAIAAAAHAANPSALVCVDAVAYAPHRRIDVRALGVDVYAFSWYKVYGPHIAVLYAAAGSAQAQMRSLGHFFNPHATLENKLGLAGGSYELVSGISAVASYVDAVGWEAIVAQEAELQGTLLGYLNGRDDVTVRGETSADGTVRVPTVSFTVKGWDSRELVETVEKETRFGFRWGAFYSNRLVNEVLGLGKDGVVRGNIPDMGAGMVAVPRTQTGRDSRLTPTHHVPRKLFLSRVRRQLNRTQDITSHSSPNPSIVAMLPTPDTSHVSYSRVYEPAEDSFLLLNTLSSPSETAFLQQRFGSTTTTSPHSHDHRPPPPPPLVVEVGTGSGVVLGFVNAHALPIFGTRGVLTLGVDVNAFACSATAATAARAAADNPGTHGRFLGAVRGDLLAPLRAGSADVLVFNPPYVPTDELPAQDDVRLLGGAGNQGEGGEDEERSMSASARFDRDSYLLSLSYAGGRDGMEITDRLIAGLPDVLSARGCAYLLLCAGNKPEEVKARIRGFGPAWRVLTVGDSGKQAGWEKLQIIRIWRDADDDGGGRGGSDNDTGT
;
A
#
# COMPACT_ATOMS: atom_id res chain seq x y z
N MET A 1 65.71 13.55 5.59
CA MET A 1 64.72 13.05 4.63
C MET A 1 64.50 11.57 4.87
N PRO A 2 63.31 11.14 5.31
CA PRO A 2 62.90 9.75 5.19
C PRO A 2 61.98 9.59 3.97
N THR A 3 62.40 8.73 3.05
CA THR A 3 61.61 8.17 1.96
C THR A 3 60.81 6.98 2.50
N HIS A 4 59.48 7.05 2.44
CA HIS A 4 58.63 5.87 2.39
C HIS A 4 57.38 6.19 1.58
N ASN A 5 57.32 5.61 0.39
CA ASN A 5 56.15 5.59 -0.46
C ASN A 5 55.61 4.15 -0.40
N ASP A 6 55.00 3.80 0.72
CA ASP A 6 54.33 2.50 0.89
C ASP A 6 52.93 2.63 0.30
N THR A 7 52.83 2.41 -1.01
CA THR A 7 51.53 2.26 -1.67
C THR A 7 50.98 0.88 -1.29
N ILE A 8 50.03 0.84 -0.35
CA ILE A 8 49.31 -0.39 -0.03
C ILE A 8 48.46 -0.77 -1.25
N ALA A 9 48.89 -1.81 -1.97
CA ALA A 9 48.11 -2.38 -3.06
C ALA A 9 46.99 -3.25 -2.48
N TYR A 10 45.74 -2.78 -2.55
CA TYR A 10 44.57 -3.60 -2.26
C TYR A 10 44.36 -4.59 -3.41
N ALA A 11 44.88 -5.82 -3.28
CA ALA A 11 44.66 -6.88 -4.26
C ALA A 11 43.27 -7.52 -4.05
N MET A 12 42.42 -7.48 -5.08
CA MET A 12 41.10 -8.11 -5.06
C MET A 12 41.22 -9.64 -5.20
N ASP A 13 40.62 -10.39 -4.28
CA ASP A 13 40.48 -11.85 -4.40
C ASP A 13 39.44 -12.20 -5.47
N THR A 14 39.93 -12.37 -6.70
CA THR A 14 39.08 -12.64 -7.87
C THR A 14 38.31 -13.96 -7.76
N GLN A 15 38.84 -14.97 -7.08
CA GLN A 15 38.14 -16.26 -6.93
C GLN A 15 36.96 -16.11 -5.98
N LYS A 16 37.15 -15.40 -4.86
CA LYS A 16 36.08 -15.08 -3.91
C LYS A 16 35.00 -14.21 -4.56
N VAL A 17 35.38 -13.24 -5.39
CA VAL A 17 34.41 -12.40 -6.12
C VAL A 17 33.61 -13.24 -7.13
N ARG A 18 34.29 -14.08 -7.94
CA ARG A 18 33.65 -14.94 -8.95
C ARG A 18 32.64 -15.93 -8.35
N ALA A 19 32.89 -16.43 -7.13
CA ALA A 19 31.99 -17.34 -6.45
C ALA A 19 30.59 -16.75 -6.17
N ASN A 20 30.46 -15.42 -6.18
CA ASN A 20 29.15 -14.75 -6.00
C ASN A 20 28.32 -14.69 -7.27
N PHE A 21 28.83 -15.14 -8.43
CA PHE A 21 28.13 -15.11 -9.72
C PHE A 21 27.86 -16.55 -10.18
N PRO A 22 26.64 -17.10 -9.95
CA PRO A 22 26.34 -18.49 -10.25
C PRO A 22 26.62 -18.90 -11.71
N ALA A 23 26.38 -18.00 -12.66
CA ALA A 23 26.63 -18.25 -14.08
C ALA A 23 28.11 -18.55 -14.41
N LEU A 24 29.06 -18.04 -13.61
CA LEU A 24 30.49 -18.24 -13.84
C LEU A 24 31.00 -19.61 -13.37
N SER A 25 30.13 -20.45 -12.80
CA SER A 25 30.43 -21.85 -12.47
C SER A 25 30.27 -22.80 -13.67
N GLN A 26 29.69 -22.31 -14.76
CA GLN A 26 29.52 -23.06 -16.00
C GLN A 26 30.80 -23.05 -16.84
N ASP A 27 30.93 -23.98 -17.79
CA ASP A 27 32.07 -24.04 -18.72
C ASP A 27 32.15 -22.82 -19.65
N GLN A 28 31.03 -22.13 -19.85
CA GLN A 28 30.94 -20.96 -20.73
C GLN A 28 31.76 -19.77 -20.18
N VAL A 29 32.61 -19.21 -21.04
CA VAL A 29 33.34 -17.96 -20.76
C VAL A 29 32.53 -16.78 -21.31
N PHE A 30 32.22 -15.81 -20.46
CA PHE A 30 31.44 -14.62 -20.81
C PHE A 30 32.36 -13.40 -21.04
N PHE A 31 32.42 -12.89 -22.28
CA PHE A 31 33.21 -11.72 -22.68
C PHE A 31 32.36 -10.59 -23.30
N ASP A 32 31.13 -10.42 -22.83
CA ASP A 32 30.23 -9.35 -23.29
C ASP A 32 29.54 -8.59 -22.15
N ASN A 33 30.31 -8.19 -21.13
CA ASN A 33 29.78 -7.36 -20.05
C ASN A 33 29.28 -5.99 -20.54
N ALA A 34 29.69 -5.57 -21.75
CA ALA A 34 29.20 -4.35 -22.39
C ALA A 34 27.75 -4.51 -22.88
N GLY A 35 27.37 -5.71 -23.34
CA GLY A 35 25.97 -6.07 -23.63
C GLY A 35 25.14 -6.41 -22.39
N GLY A 36 25.79 -6.81 -21.28
CA GLY A 36 25.15 -7.02 -19.98
C GLY A 36 26.02 -7.86 -19.04
N SER A 37 26.05 -7.50 -17.75
CA SER A 37 26.81 -8.25 -16.74
C SER A 37 26.08 -9.50 -16.26
N GLN A 38 26.85 -10.46 -15.72
CA GLN A 38 26.29 -11.60 -15.00
C GLN A 38 25.72 -11.17 -13.64
N ILE A 39 24.68 -11.87 -13.19
CA ILE A 39 23.93 -11.51 -11.97
C ILE A 39 24.54 -12.17 -10.73
N LEU A 40 24.56 -11.42 -9.62
CA LEU A 40 24.94 -11.92 -8.29
C LEU A 40 23.90 -12.93 -7.77
N GLY A 41 24.36 -13.99 -7.11
CA GLY A 41 23.47 -14.98 -6.48
C GLY A 41 22.50 -14.34 -5.47
N SER A 42 22.97 -13.37 -4.67
CA SER A 42 22.14 -12.65 -3.71
C SER A 42 21.00 -11.86 -4.35
N VAL A 43 21.18 -11.34 -5.58
CA VAL A 43 20.11 -10.67 -6.33
C VAL A 43 19.04 -11.68 -6.76
N VAL A 44 19.45 -12.87 -7.22
CA VAL A 44 18.52 -13.96 -7.56
C VAL A 44 17.70 -14.38 -6.33
N ASP A 45 18.36 -14.53 -5.18
CA ASP A 45 17.70 -14.91 -3.93
C ASP A 45 16.70 -13.83 -3.46
N SER A 46 17.04 -12.55 -3.61
CA SER A 46 16.13 -11.45 -3.26
C SER A 46 14.87 -11.41 -4.14
N ILE A 47 15.01 -11.62 -5.45
CA ILE A 47 13.85 -11.71 -6.37
C ILE A 47 12.95 -12.89 -5.97
N ARG A 48 13.54 -14.05 -5.67
CA ARG A 48 12.79 -15.22 -5.23
C ARG A 48 12.04 -14.95 -3.92
N ASP A 49 12.71 -14.33 -2.95
CA ASP A 49 12.11 -14.00 -1.65
C ASP A 49 10.90 -13.07 -1.82
N TYR A 50 11.04 -12.02 -2.63
CA TYR A 50 9.92 -11.14 -2.98
C TYR A 50 8.74 -11.90 -3.59
N LEU A 51 8.99 -12.75 -4.59
CA LEU A 51 7.95 -13.52 -5.27
C LEU A 51 7.23 -14.51 -4.34
N VAL A 52 7.93 -15.07 -3.35
CA VAL A 52 7.39 -16.06 -2.42
C VAL A 52 6.66 -15.40 -1.25
N ASN A 53 7.20 -14.31 -0.70
CA ASN A 53 6.78 -13.78 0.59
C ASN A 53 6.01 -12.46 0.50
N SER A 54 6.24 -11.64 -0.53
CA SER A 54 5.80 -10.24 -0.56
C SER A 54 5.12 -9.80 -1.86
N ASN A 55 4.82 -10.75 -2.75
CA ASN A 55 4.30 -10.47 -4.10
C ASN A 55 2.91 -9.81 -4.10
N VAL A 56 2.86 -8.48 -4.27
CA VAL A 56 1.63 -7.68 -4.41
C VAL A 56 1.81 -6.63 -5.51
N GLN A 57 0.88 -6.56 -6.47
CA GLN A 57 1.09 -5.88 -7.74
C GLN A 57 -0.17 -5.21 -8.30
N LEU A 58 0.02 -4.07 -8.96
CA LEU A 58 -0.98 -3.31 -9.71
C LEU A 58 -0.35 -2.70 -10.99
N GLY A 59 -1.18 -2.41 -12.00
CA GLY A 59 -0.82 -1.43 -13.05
C GLY A 59 -0.06 -1.89 -14.31
N ALA A 60 0.44 -3.13 -14.42
CA ALA A 60 1.32 -3.52 -15.55
C ALA A 60 0.73 -3.30 -16.97
N THR A 61 -0.59 -3.40 -17.16
CA THR A 61 -1.24 -3.18 -18.47
C THR A 61 -1.29 -1.69 -18.87
N TYR A 62 -1.16 -0.76 -17.92
CA TYR A 62 -1.20 0.68 -18.17
C TYR A 62 -0.13 1.14 -19.16
N ASP A 63 1.10 0.65 -18.97
CA ASP A 63 2.25 1.02 -19.80
C ASP A 63 2.06 0.56 -21.25
N LEU A 64 1.50 -0.64 -21.45
CA LEU A 64 1.20 -1.14 -22.80
C LEU A 64 0.13 -0.32 -23.50
N PHE A 65 -0.92 0.11 -22.80
CA PHE A 65 -1.92 1.00 -23.40
C PHE A 65 -1.36 2.39 -23.71
N ARG A 66 -0.51 2.97 -22.84
CA ARG A 66 0.19 4.23 -23.15
C ARG A 66 1.12 4.11 -24.35
N ASN A 67 1.92 3.05 -24.39
CA ASN A 67 2.81 2.80 -25.51
C ASN A 67 2.00 2.63 -26.80
N PHE A 68 0.97 1.78 -26.79
CA PHE A 68 0.09 1.61 -27.94
C PHE A 68 -0.58 2.92 -28.37
N ALA A 69 -1.18 3.69 -27.46
CA ALA A 69 -1.78 4.99 -27.78
C ALA A 69 -0.78 5.94 -28.45
N SER A 70 0.48 5.97 -27.98
CA SER A 70 1.52 6.80 -28.58
C SER A 70 1.88 6.41 -30.01
N THR A 71 1.58 5.18 -30.45
CA THR A 71 1.82 4.73 -31.82
C THR A 71 0.75 5.19 -32.81
N LEU A 72 -0.40 5.65 -32.33
CA LEU A 72 -1.54 6.02 -33.16
C LEU A 72 -1.42 7.48 -33.60
N ASN A 73 -1.92 7.77 -34.80
CA ASN A 73 -1.97 9.11 -35.36
C ASN A 73 -3.31 9.33 -36.06
N PHE A 74 -4.30 9.78 -35.30
CA PHE A 74 -5.63 10.14 -35.80
C PHE A 74 -5.68 11.61 -36.22
N GLN A 75 -6.76 12.00 -36.91
CA GLN A 75 -6.93 13.38 -37.36
C GLN A 75 -7.73 14.19 -36.33
N PRO A 76 -7.46 15.51 -36.16
CA PRO A 76 -8.32 16.37 -35.38
C PRO A 76 -9.80 16.22 -35.74
N GLY A 77 -10.66 16.14 -34.72
CA GLY A 77 -12.09 15.88 -34.87
C GLY A 77 -12.46 14.44 -35.21
N ASP A 78 -11.52 13.49 -35.30
CA ASP A 78 -11.85 12.06 -35.20
C ASP A 78 -12.39 11.75 -33.79
N GLU A 79 -13.20 10.70 -33.67
CA GLU A 79 -13.89 10.37 -32.42
C GLU A 79 -13.31 9.12 -31.78
N ILE A 80 -13.19 9.14 -30.45
CA ILE A 80 -12.90 7.93 -29.66
C ILE A 80 -14.01 7.70 -28.65
N VAL A 81 -14.42 6.45 -28.45
CA VAL A 81 -15.47 6.07 -27.50
C VAL A 81 -14.84 5.27 -26.36
N ILE A 82 -14.99 5.76 -25.13
CA ILE A 82 -14.42 5.16 -23.91
C ILE A 82 -15.56 4.77 -22.97
N SER A 83 -15.54 3.53 -22.51
CA SER A 83 -16.40 3.06 -21.42
C SER A 83 -16.17 3.88 -20.13
N ALA A 84 -17.25 4.37 -19.55
CA ALA A 84 -17.22 5.07 -18.27
C ALA A 84 -17.13 4.12 -17.06
N ILE A 85 -17.13 2.80 -17.28
CA ILE A 85 -17.09 1.80 -16.19
C ILE A 85 -15.77 1.04 -16.09
N ASP A 86 -14.78 1.45 -16.87
CA ASP A 86 -13.47 0.82 -16.91
C ASP A 86 -12.58 1.22 -15.72
N HIS A 87 -11.55 0.42 -15.51
CA HIS A 87 -10.42 0.77 -14.66
C HIS A 87 -9.64 1.94 -15.29
N GLU A 88 -9.09 2.86 -14.49
CA GLU A 88 -8.40 4.05 -15.00
C GLU A 88 -7.20 3.75 -15.90
N ALA A 89 -6.60 2.57 -15.71
CA ALA A 89 -5.55 2.09 -16.60
C ALA A 89 -6.00 1.95 -18.07
N ASN A 90 -7.29 1.68 -18.32
CA ASN A 90 -7.89 1.65 -19.66
C ASN A 90 -8.70 2.92 -19.99
N ILE A 91 -8.46 4.04 -19.28
CA ILE A 91 -9.10 5.33 -19.55
C ILE A 91 -8.05 6.39 -19.83
N ALA A 92 -7.13 6.61 -18.89
CA ALA A 92 -6.20 7.73 -18.94
C ALA A 92 -5.33 7.78 -20.21
N PRO A 93 -4.84 6.65 -20.81
CA PRO A 93 -4.07 6.71 -22.05
C PRO A 93 -4.86 7.32 -23.22
N TRP A 94 -6.16 7.06 -23.27
CA TRP A 94 -7.03 7.48 -24.36
C TRP A 94 -7.52 8.91 -24.19
N VAL A 95 -7.80 9.32 -22.95
CA VAL A 95 -8.11 10.72 -22.61
C VAL A 95 -6.92 11.62 -22.96
N ASP A 96 -5.71 11.16 -22.65
CA ASP A 96 -4.46 11.83 -22.98
C ASP A 96 -4.26 11.94 -24.50
N LEU A 97 -4.44 10.83 -25.23
CA LEU A 97 -4.40 10.80 -26.70
C LEU A 97 -5.41 11.77 -27.32
N ALA A 98 -6.65 11.79 -26.83
CA ALA A 98 -7.69 12.68 -27.34
C ALA A 98 -7.32 14.15 -27.16
N LYS A 99 -6.77 14.50 -25.99
CA LYS A 99 -6.30 15.86 -25.72
C LYS A 99 -5.13 16.24 -26.62
N HIS A 100 -4.18 15.34 -26.84
CA HIS A 100 -2.97 15.62 -27.62
C HIS A 100 -3.21 15.72 -29.13
N GLN A 101 -4.24 15.06 -29.66
CA GLN A 101 -4.54 15.02 -31.10
C GLN A 101 -5.86 15.75 -31.47
N ASP A 102 -6.42 16.54 -30.55
CA ASP A 102 -7.69 17.27 -30.73
C ASP A 102 -8.86 16.36 -31.18
N LEU A 103 -8.99 15.20 -30.53
CA LEU A 103 -10.04 14.22 -30.81
C LEU A 103 -11.31 14.48 -29.99
N VAL A 104 -12.45 14.04 -30.51
CA VAL A 104 -13.74 14.10 -29.82
C VAL A 104 -13.88 12.90 -28.89
N LEU A 105 -13.99 13.17 -27.59
CA LEU A 105 -14.14 12.15 -26.55
C LEU A 105 -15.61 11.77 -26.29
N LYS A 106 -15.97 10.58 -26.75
CA LYS A 106 -17.18 9.77 -26.54
C LYS A 106 -17.29 9.06 -25.19
N TRP A 107 -18.00 9.56 -24.17
CA TRP A 107 -18.24 8.74 -22.97
C TRP A 107 -19.38 7.74 -23.18
N TRP A 108 -19.07 6.44 -23.09
CA TRP A 108 -20.04 5.36 -23.14
C TRP A 108 -20.47 4.97 -21.72
N LYS A 109 -21.70 5.35 -21.36
CA LYS A 109 -22.30 5.07 -20.06
C LYS A 109 -23.40 4.02 -20.23
N PRO A 110 -23.41 2.93 -19.43
CA PRO A 110 -24.50 1.98 -19.45
C PRO A 110 -25.80 2.60 -18.94
N ALA A 111 -26.95 2.20 -19.47
CA ALA A 111 -28.23 2.78 -19.05
C ALA A 111 -28.67 2.33 -17.64
N SER A 112 -28.26 1.13 -17.22
CA SER A 112 -28.60 0.57 -15.91
C SER A 112 -27.60 1.01 -14.84
N ALA A 113 -28.08 1.71 -13.80
CA ALA A 113 -27.31 2.02 -12.60
C ALA A 113 -27.26 0.86 -11.58
N THR A 114 -28.19 -0.10 -11.68
CA THR A 114 -28.31 -1.21 -10.71
C THR A 114 -27.41 -2.40 -11.09
N ALA A 115 -27.43 -2.75 -12.37
CA ALA A 115 -26.57 -3.80 -12.94
C ALA A 115 -25.93 -3.26 -14.23
N PRO A 116 -24.91 -2.38 -14.11
CA PRO A 116 -24.27 -1.77 -15.26
C PRO A 116 -23.67 -2.84 -16.18
N LYS A 117 -24.02 -2.77 -17.46
CA LYS A 117 -23.51 -3.65 -18.51
C LYS A 117 -23.37 -2.87 -19.81
N LEU A 118 -22.21 -3.01 -20.43
CA LEU A 118 -21.94 -2.44 -21.74
C LEU A 118 -22.65 -3.26 -22.82
N LEU A 119 -23.55 -2.61 -23.57
CA LEU A 119 -24.34 -3.22 -24.63
C LEU A 119 -24.02 -2.58 -26.00
N ALA A 120 -23.88 -3.41 -27.03
CA ALA A 120 -23.66 -2.94 -28.40
C ALA A 120 -24.78 -1.98 -28.89
N SER A 121 -26.01 -2.19 -28.43
CA SER A 121 -27.16 -1.31 -28.73
C SER A 121 -27.03 0.09 -28.12
N GLU A 122 -26.34 0.23 -26.99
CA GLU A 122 -26.06 1.52 -26.33
C GLU A 122 -24.79 2.18 -26.88
N LEU A 123 -23.87 1.38 -27.42
CA LEU A 123 -22.71 1.87 -28.15
C LEU A 123 -23.10 2.46 -29.50
N THR A 124 -23.98 1.79 -30.25
CA THR A 124 -24.33 2.15 -31.64
C THR A 124 -24.67 3.64 -31.84
N PRO A 125 -25.47 4.31 -30.98
CA PRO A 125 -25.76 5.75 -31.12
C PRO A 125 -24.56 6.67 -30.92
N LEU A 126 -23.46 6.20 -30.31
CA LEU A 126 -22.22 6.96 -30.11
C LEU A 126 -21.27 6.84 -31.30
N LEU A 127 -21.49 5.86 -32.17
CA LEU A 127 -20.62 5.57 -33.29
C LEU A 127 -20.95 6.42 -34.52
N SER A 128 -19.93 6.71 -35.32
CA SER A 128 -20.06 7.34 -36.63
C SER A 128 -18.89 6.92 -37.54
N GLU A 129 -18.91 7.35 -38.80
CA GLU A 129 -17.76 7.18 -39.72
C GLU A 129 -16.48 7.89 -39.22
N ARG A 130 -16.59 8.81 -38.26
CA ARG A 130 -15.46 9.49 -37.61
C ARG A 130 -14.90 8.73 -36.42
N THR A 131 -15.58 7.68 -35.94
CA THR A 131 -15.08 6.86 -34.83
C THR A 131 -13.82 6.10 -35.26
N ARG A 132 -12.73 6.25 -34.51
CA ARG A 132 -11.43 5.58 -34.77
C ARG A 132 -11.06 4.57 -33.72
N LEU A 133 -11.57 4.72 -32.50
CA LEU A 133 -11.26 3.83 -31.39
C LEU A 133 -12.50 3.64 -30.52
N VAL A 134 -12.80 2.40 -30.16
CA VAL A 134 -13.73 2.03 -29.11
C VAL A 134 -12.97 1.22 -28.08
N THR A 135 -13.04 1.60 -26.80
CA THR A 135 -12.35 0.91 -25.71
C THR A 135 -13.26 0.58 -24.54
N CYS A 136 -13.12 -0.64 -24.02
CA CYS A 136 -13.87 -1.15 -22.88
C CYS A 136 -13.16 -2.32 -22.20
N THR A 137 -13.55 -2.66 -20.98
CA THR A 137 -13.14 -3.91 -20.33
C THR A 137 -13.95 -5.11 -20.84
N HIS A 138 -13.37 -6.31 -20.85
CA HIS A 138 -14.09 -7.57 -21.10
C HIS A 138 -14.92 -7.97 -19.88
N ALA A 139 -14.38 -7.77 -18.68
CA ALA A 139 -15.10 -7.97 -17.43
C ALA A 139 -14.79 -6.83 -16.45
N SER A 140 -15.81 -6.33 -15.75
CA SER A 140 -15.57 -5.30 -14.73
C SER A 140 -14.80 -5.87 -13.54
N ASN A 141 -13.71 -5.21 -13.13
CA ASN A 141 -12.95 -5.53 -11.93
C ASN A 141 -13.71 -5.23 -10.62
N ILE A 142 -14.86 -4.57 -10.71
CA ILE A 142 -15.76 -4.31 -9.59
C ILE A 142 -16.97 -5.23 -9.67
N LEU A 143 -17.69 -5.21 -10.79
CA LEU A 143 -18.99 -5.88 -10.89
C LEU A 143 -18.85 -7.39 -11.17
N GLY A 144 -17.71 -7.81 -11.71
CA GLY A 144 -17.51 -9.14 -12.27
C GLY A 144 -18.33 -9.40 -13.55
N THR A 145 -19.22 -8.49 -13.97
CA THR A 145 -20.03 -8.59 -15.19
C THR A 145 -19.14 -8.78 -16.42
N ILE A 146 -19.46 -9.79 -17.25
CA ILE A 146 -18.85 -10.04 -18.56
C ILE A 146 -19.64 -9.29 -19.63
N HIS A 147 -18.94 -8.60 -20.53
CA HIS A 147 -19.50 -7.86 -21.66
C HIS A 147 -19.39 -8.68 -22.95
N ASP A 148 -20.37 -8.55 -23.85
CA ASP A 148 -20.36 -9.23 -25.15
C ASP A 148 -19.43 -8.50 -26.13
N ILE A 149 -18.13 -8.76 -25.98
CA ILE A 149 -17.08 -8.13 -26.78
C ILE A 149 -17.24 -8.42 -28.27
N LYS A 150 -17.77 -9.59 -28.64
CA LYS A 150 -18.01 -9.93 -30.04
C LYS A 150 -19.08 -9.03 -30.67
N ALA A 151 -20.18 -8.82 -29.96
CA ALA A 151 -21.23 -7.90 -30.42
C ALA A 151 -20.74 -6.44 -30.46
N ILE A 152 -19.94 -6.04 -29.46
CA ILE A 152 -19.34 -4.70 -29.39
C ILE A 152 -18.40 -4.44 -30.57
N ALA A 153 -17.52 -5.40 -30.86
CA ALA A 153 -16.59 -5.29 -31.98
C ALA A 153 -17.34 -5.22 -33.33
N ALA A 154 -18.33 -6.09 -33.51
CA ALA A 154 -19.17 -6.08 -34.71
C ALA A 154 -19.88 -4.73 -34.91
N ALA A 155 -20.41 -4.11 -33.85
CA ALA A 155 -21.06 -2.80 -33.94
C ALA A 155 -20.07 -1.69 -34.32
N ALA A 156 -18.88 -1.68 -33.70
CA ALA A 156 -17.83 -0.70 -34.01
C ALA A 156 -17.37 -0.79 -35.46
N HIS A 157 -17.07 -2.00 -35.94
CA HIS A 157 -16.62 -2.26 -37.32
C HIS A 157 -17.72 -2.02 -38.35
N ALA A 158 -18.99 -2.24 -38.00
CA ALA A 158 -20.11 -1.92 -38.88
C ALA A 158 -20.27 -0.40 -39.08
N ALA A 159 -20.03 0.40 -38.04
CA ALA A 159 -20.06 1.86 -38.15
C ALA A 159 -18.83 2.43 -38.89
N ASN A 160 -17.65 1.84 -38.67
CA ASN A 160 -16.45 2.14 -39.41
C ASN A 160 -15.50 0.92 -39.45
N PRO A 161 -15.27 0.31 -40.61
CA PRO A 161 -14.38 -0.85 -40.74
C PRO A 161 -12.91 -0.59 -40.35
N SER A 162 -12.49 0.69 -40.26
CA SER A 162 -11.14 1.07 -39.83
C SER A 162 -11.06 1.43 -38.33
N ALA A 163 -12.19 1.45 -37.61
CA ALA A 163 -12.18 1.70 -36.18
C ALA A 163 -11.51 0.54 -35.43
N LEU A 164 -10.66 0.87 -34.46
CA LEU A 164 -9.99 -0.09 -33.61
C LEU A 164 -10.85 -0.39 -32.37
N VAL A 165 -10.97 -1.66 -32.03
CA VAL A 165 -11.60 -2.13 -30.79
C VAL A 165 -10.52 -2.61 -29.84
N CYS A 166 -10.30 -1.85 -28.77
CA CYS A 166 -9.30 -2.12 -27.75
C CYS A 166 -9.95 -2.62 -26.46
N VAL A 167 -9.52 -3.78 -25.95
CA VAL A 167 -10.16 -4.42 -24.80
C VAL A 167 -9.16 -4.69 -23.68
N ASP A 168 -9.51 -4.22 -22.47
CA ASP A 168 -8.86 -4.60 -21.22
C ASP A 168 -9.45 -5.92 -20.71
N ALA A 169 -8.60 -6.92 -20.51
CA ALA A 169 -9.00 -8.24 -20.05
C ALA A 169 -8.38 -8.63 -18.71
N VAL A 170 -7.79 -7.68 -17.97
CA VAL A 170 -7.12 -7.94 -16.69
C VAL A 170 -8.03 -8.69 -15.70
N ALA A 171 -9.32 -8.35 -15.66
CA ALA A 171 -10.30 -9.01 -14.80
C ALA A 171 -10.99 -10.23 -15.43
N TYR A 172 -10.74 -10.53 -16.70
CA TYR A 172 -11.34 -11.68 -17.42
C TYR A 172 -10.35 -12.84 -17.58
N ALA A 173 -9.11 -12.52 -17.95
CA ALA A 173 -8.04 -13.46 -18.28
C ALA A 173 -7.75 -14.54 -17.22
N PRO A 174 -7.89 -14.29 -15.90
CA PRO A 174 -7.65 -15.34 -14.90
C PRO A 174 -8.70 -16.45 -14.92
N HIS A 175 -9.88 -16.17 -15.47
CA HIS A 175 -11.10 -16.94 -15.21
C HIS A 175 -11.59 -17.71 -16.44
N ARG A 176 -11.24 -17.28 -17.65
CA ARG A 176 -11.79 -17.82 -18.89
C ARG A 176 -10.73 -17.90 -19.98
N ARG A 177 -10.88 -18.90 -20.85
CA ARG A 177 -10.09 -19.02 -22.07
C ARG A 177 -10.38 -17.86 -23.01
N ILE A 178 -9.31 -17.25 -23.54
CA ILE A 178 -9.39 -16.13 -24.48
C ILE A 178 -9.18 -16.63 -25.90
N ASP A 179 -10.05 -16.19 -26.82
CA ASP A 179 -9.87 -16.32 -28.26
C ASP A 179 -10.09 -14.96 -28.93
N VAL A 180 -9.01 -14.20 -29.10
CA VAL A 180 -9.06 -12.84 -29.67
C VAL A 180 -9.59 -12.80 -31.11
N ARG A 181 -9.45 -13.90 -31.87
CA ARG A 181 -9.95 -13.96 -33.25
C ARG A 181 -11.47 -14.17 -33.26
N ALA A 182 -11.98 -15.06 -32.41
CA ALA A 182 -13.41 -15.28 -32.28
C ALA A 182 -14.16 -14.06 -31.73
N LEU A 183 -13.48 -13.26 -30.88
CA LEU A 183 -13.98 -12.00 -30.35
C LEU A 183 -13.98 -10.87 -31.40
N GLY A 184 -13.14 -10.95 -32.43
CA GLY A 184 -13.05 -9.91 -33.47
C GLY A 184 -12.43 -8.61 -32.99
N VAL A 185 -11.59 -8.64 -31.95
CA VAL A 185 -10.92 -7.44 -31.40
C VAL A 185 -9.67 -7.09 -32.20
N ASP A 186 -9.34 -5.79 -32.21
CA ASP A 186 -8.10 -5.30 -32.84
C ASP A 186 -6.95 -5.24 -31.85
N VAL A 187 -7.24 -4.92 -30.59
CA VAL A 187 -6.27 -4.84 -29.50
C VAL A 187 -6.83 -5.51 -28.26
N TYR A 188 -6.02 -6.30 -27.57
CA TYR A 188 -6.44 -7.03 -26.38
C TYR A 188 -5.28 -7.15 -25.40
N ALA A 189 -5.46 -6.74 -24.15
CA ALA A 189 -4.36 -6.75 -23.19
C ALA A 189 -4.79 -7.24 -21.80
N PHE A 190 -3.88 -7.91 -21.10
CA PHE A 190 -4.06 -8.26 -19.69
C PHE A 190 -2.71 -8.31 -18.97
N SER A 191 -2.76 -8.44 -17.64
CA SER A 191 -1.59 -8.53 -16.77
C SER A 191 -1.37 -9.97 -16.28
N TRP A 192 -0.17 -10.52 -16.46
CA TRP A 192 0.20 -11.87 -16.03
C TRP A 192 0.16 -12.06 -14.51
N TYR A 193 0.39 -11.00 -13.71
CA TYR A 193 0.26 -11.10 -12.26
C TYR A 193 -1.17 -11.35 -11.77
N LYS A 194 -2.18 -11.16 -12.64
CA LYS A 194 -3.54 -11.61 -12.36
C LYS A 194 -3.79 -13.06 -12.77
N VAL A 195 -2.92 -13.63 -13.59
CA VAL A 195 -3.00 -14.99 -14.14
C VAL A 195 -1.81 -15.80 -13.60
N TYR A 196 -1.65 -15.88 -12.29
CA TYR A 196 -0.64 -16.71 -11.60
C TYR A 196 0.84 -16.45 -11.99
N GLY A 197 1.11 -15.37 -12.71
CA GLY A 197 2.43 -15.05 -13.25
C GLY A 197 3.10 -13.85 -12.59
N PRO A 198 4.23 -13.39 -13.15
CA PRO A 198 4.96 -12.23 -12.64
C PRO A 198 4.33 -10.88 -13.02
N HIS A 199 4.87 -9.77 -12.49
CA HIS A 199 4.44 -8.39 -12.76
C HIS A 199 4.80 -7.88 -14.16
N ILE A 200 4.22 -8.52 -15.17
CA ILE A 200 4.31 -8.09 -16.57
C ILE A 200 2.94 -8.20 -17.22
N ALA A 201 2.78 -7.55 -18.37
CA ALA A 201 1.55 -7.59 -19.15
C ALA A 201 1.83 -8.10 -20.56
N VAL A 202 0.76 -8.47 -21.24
CA VAL A 202 0.79 -8.85 -22.66
C VAL A 202 -0.26 -8.04 -23.40
N LEU A 203 0.09 -7.62 -24.63
CA LEU A 203 -0.81 -6.96 -25.55
C LEU A 203 -0.77 -7.69 -26.89
N TYR A 204 -1.96 -8.07 -27.35
CA TYR A 204 -2.23 -8.49 -28.71
C TYR A 204 -2.65 -7.28 -29.54
N ALA A 205 -2.14 -7.18 -30.77
CA ALA A 205 -2.62 -6.26 -31.78
C ALA A 205 -2.76 -7.01 -33.12
N ALA A 206 -3.92 -6.92 -33.76
CA ALA A 206 -4.20 -7.60 -35.02
C ALA A 206 -3.35 -7.01 -36.17
N ALA A 207 -2.74 -7.89 -36.98
CA ALA A 207 -1.81 -7.49 -38.04
C ALA A 207 -2.49 -6.66 -39.15
N GLY A 208 -3.72 -7.04 -39.54
CA GLY A 208 -4.46 -6.42 -40.66
C GLY A 208 -5.19 -5.12 -40.31
N SER A 209 -5.24 -4.74 -39.03
CA SER A 209 -5.95 -3.54 -38.56
C SER A 209 -5.06 -2.72 -37.63
N ALA A 210 -4.95 -3.08 -36.35
CA ALA A 210 -4.18 -2.33 -35.36
C ALA A 210 -2.73 -2.11 -35.80
N GLN A 211 -1.97 -3.17 -36.11
CA GLN A 211 -0.56 -3.02 -36.49
C GLN A 211 -0.36 -2.20 -37.76
N ALA A 212 -1.31 -2.21 -38.70
CA ALA A 212 -1.24 -1.40 -39.92
C ALA A 212 -1.36 0.10 -39.64
N GLN A 213 -2.01 0.49 -38.54
CA GLN A 213 -2.20 1.89 -38.13
C GLN A 213 -1.12 2.40 -37.16
N MET A 214 -0.26 1.50 -36.63
CA MET A 214 0.78 1.85 -35.67
C MET A 214 2.08 2.33 -36.34
N ARG A 215 2.63 3.45 -35.88
CA ARG A 215 4.05 3.79 -36.08
C ARG A 215 4.94 2.99 -35.12
N SER A 216 6.22 2.83 -35.45
CA SER A 216 7.18 2.19 -34.53
C SER A 216 7.68 3.20 -33.48
N LEU A 217 7.83 2.72 -32.24
CA LEU A 217 8.57 3.36 -31.15
C LEU A 217 10.01 2.82 -31.02
N GLY A 218 10.32 1.74 -31.73
CA GLY A 218 11.62 1.09 -31.69
C GLY A 218 12.70 1.93 -32.36
N HIS A 219 13.95 1.49 -32.22
CA HIS A 219 15.08 2.18 -32.84
C HIS A 219 14.94 2.27 -34.37
N PHE A 220 15.43 3.37 -34.95
CA PHE A 220 15.32 3.66 -36.39
C PHE A 220 15.94 2.58 -37.30
N PHE A 221 16.86 1.77 -36.76
CA PHE A 221 17.56 0.71 -37.48
C PHE A 221 16.91 -0.68 -37.32
N ASN A 222 15.95 -0.85 -36.40
CA ASN A 222 15.26 -2.12 -36.21
C ASN A 222 14.15 -2.30 -37.25
N PRO A 223 13.88 -3.53 -37.73
CA PRO A 223 12.79 -3.77 -38.68
C PRO A 223 11.42 -3.40 -38.08
N HIS A 224 10.47 -2.83 -38.82
CA HIS A 224 9.17 -2.41 -38.24
C HIS A 224 7.99 -3.33 -38.59
N ALA A 225 8.27 -4.57 -38.99
CA ALA A 225 7.25 -5.48 -39.53
C ALA A 225 6.39 -6.19 -38.46
N THR A 226 6.92 -6.38 -37.24
CA THR A 226 6.24 -7.10 -36.16
C THR A 226 5.76 -6.16 -35.07
N LEU A 227 4.73 -6.57 -34.32
CA LEU A 227 4.28 -5.84 -33.13
C LEU A 227 5.41 -5.63 -32.11
N GLU A 228 6.22 -6.66 -31.88
CA GLU A 228 7.39 -6.60 -31.02
C GLU A 228 8.34 -5.48 -31.44
N ASN A 229 8.65 -5.34 -32.73
CA ASN A 229 9.56 -4.27 -33.15
C ASN A 229 8.87 -2.89 -33.24
N LYS A 230 7.54 -2.85 -33.28
CA LYS A 230 6.78 -1.59 -33.25
C LYS A 230 6.66 -1.04 -31.83
N LEU A 231 6.43 -1.88 -30.83
CA LEU A 231 6.23 -1.47 -29.43
C LEU A 231 7.42 -1.75 -28.51
N GLY A 232 8.36 -2.58 -28.92
CA GLY A 232 9.52 -2.97 -28.14
C GLY A 232 10.47 -1.79 -27.96
N LEU A 233 10.52 -1.26 -26.74
CA LEU A 233 11.46 -0.23 -26.31
C LEU A 233 12.82 -0.86 -25.93
N ALA A 234 13.38 -1.65 -26.85
CA ALA A 234 14.51 -2.56 -26.67
C ALA A 234 14.16 -3.89 -25.99
N GLY A 235 14.57 -4.11 -24.73
CA GLY A 235 14.41 -5.40 -24.03
C GLY A 235 13.29 -5.38 -23.00
N GLY A 236 12.48 -6.44 -22.97
CA GLY A 236 11.59 -6.71 -21.84
C GLY A 236 12.35 -7.32 -20.66
N SER A 237 11.69 -7.46 -19.51
CA SER A 237 12.21 -8.22 -18.37
C SER A 237 12.20 -9.72 -18.70
N TYR A 238 13.30 -10.21 -19.29
CA TYR A 238 13.42 -11.57 -19.80
C TYR A 238 13.22 -12.62 -18.70
N GLU A 239 13.68 -12.33 -17.49
CA GLU A 239 13.50 -13.13 -16.30
C GLU A 239 12.01 -13.35 -15.97
N LEU A 240 11.18 -12.30 -16.05
CA LEU A 240 9.74 -12.43 -15.83
C LEU A 240 9.04 -13.10 -17.01
N VAL A 241 9.46 -12.78 -18.25
CA VAL A 241 8.92 -13.42 -19.47
C VAL A 241 9.16 -14.93 -19.45
N SER A 242 10.33 -15.39 -19.00
CA SER A 242 10.66 -16.81 -18.91
C SER A 242 9.68 -17.60 -18.03
N GLY A 243 9.18 -16.96 -16.97
CA GLY A 243 8.22 -17.54 -16.02
C GLY A 243 6.82 -17.77 -16.60
N ILE A 244 6.44 -17.08 -17.69
CA ILE A 244 5.10 -17.22 -18.30
C ILE A 244 4.84 -18.66 -18.78
N SER A 245 5.87 -19.35 -19.28
CA SER A 245 5.72 -20.72 -19.80
C SER A 245 5.21 -21.70 -18.74
N ALA A 246 5.62 -21.51 -17.47
CA ALA A 246 5.16 -22.32 -16.34
C ALA A 246 3.67 -22.06 -16.02
N VAL A 247 3.22 -20.80 -16.14
CA VAL A 247 1.81 -20.43 -15.97
C VAL A 247 0.94 -21.12 -17.02
N ALA A 248 1.32 -21.03 -18.29
CA ALA A 248 0.57 -21.65 -19.38
C ALA A 248 0.46 -23.17 -19.18
N SER A 249 1.59 -23.82 -18.84
CA SER A 249 1.63 -25.26 -18.55
C SER A 249 0.73 -25.65 -17.37
N TYR A 250 0.68 -24.82 -16.32
CA TYR A 250 -0.20 -25.03 -15.18
C TYR A 250 -1.67 -24.93 -15.55
N VAL A 251 -2.07 -23.87 -16.26
CA VAL A 251 -3.46 -23.66 -16.69
C VAL A 251 -3.93 -24.77 -17.63
N ASP A 252 -3.08 -25.20 -18.56
CA ASP A 252 -3.38 -26.33 -19.46
C ASP A 252 -3.54 -27.65 -18.69
N ALA A 253 -2.73 -27.88 -17.65
CA ALA A 253 -2.81 -29.07 -16.82
C ALA A 253 -4.06 -29.12 -15.94
N VAL A 254 -4.50 -27.97 -15.39
CA VAL A 254 -5.73 -27.86 -14.60
C VAL A 254 -6.97 -27.92 -15.51
N GLY A 255 -6.92 -27.24 -16.65
CA GLY A 255 -8.00 -27.14 -17.62
C GLY A 255 -9.04 -26.07 -17.27
N TRP A 256 -9.42 -25.27 -18.26
CA TRP A 256 -10.38 -24.17 -18.11
C TRP A 256 -11.76 -24.63 -17.64
N GLU A 257 -12.23 -25.81 -18.04
CA GLU A 257 -13.54 -26.33 -17.63
C GLU A 257 -13.60 -26.56 -16.10
N ALA A 258 -12.51 -27.06 -15.51
CA ALA A 258 -12.42 -27.29 -14.08
C ALA A 258 -12.38 -25.96 -13.30
N ILE A 259 -11.60 -24.98 -13.78
CA ILE A 259 -11.54 -23.63 -13.21
C ILE A 259 -12.94 -23.01 -13.21
N VAL A 260 -13.61 -22.98 -14.36
CA VAL A 260 -14.95 -22.38 -14.52
C VAL A 260 -15.98 -23.06 -13.60
N ALA A 261 -15.97 -24.39 -13.51
CA ALA A 261 -16.89 -25.12 -12.66
C ALA A 261 -16.68 -24.83 -11.17
N GLN A 262 -15.42 -24.79 -10.72
CA GLN A 262 -15.05 -24.47 -9.35
C GLN A 262 -15.46 -23.04 -8.99
N GLU A 263 -15.17 -22.07 -9.85
CA GLU A 263 -15.55 -20.67 -9.66
C GLU A 263 -17.08 -20.50 -9.58
N ALA A 264 -17.83 -21.21 -10.44
CA ALA A 264 -19.29 -21.17 -10.44
C ALA A 264 -19.87 -21.69 -9.11
N GLU A 265 -19.33 -22.77 -8.54
CA GLU A 265 -19.75 -23.29 -7.23
C GLU A 265 -19.52 -22.26 -6.11
N LEU A 266 -18.31 -21.70 -6.07
CA LEU A 266 -17.90 -20.76 -5.03
C LEU A 266 -18.70 -19.45 -5.12
N GLN A 267 -18.79 -18.89 -6.33
CA GLN A 267 -19.57 -17.68 -6.61
C GLN A 267 -21.06 -17.90 -6.33
N GLY A 268 -21.62 -19.05 -6.72
CA GLY A 268 -23.02 -19.38 -6.47
C GLY A 268 -23.37 -19.45 -4.99
N THR A 269 -22.45 -19.96 -4.18
CA THR A 269 -22.60 -19.98 -2.72
C THR A 269 -22.67 -18.56 -2.14
N LEU A 270 -21.74 -17.69 -2.54
CA LEU A 270 -21.69 -16.31 -2.05
C LEU A 270 -22.92 -15.51 -2.53
N LEU A 271 -23.25 -15.58 -3.81
CA LEU A 271 -24.42 -14.91 -4.36
C LEU A 271 -25.73 -15.39 -3.77
N GLY A 272 -25.90 -16.71 -3.58
CA GLY A 272 -27.11 -17.26 -2.98
C GLY A 272 -27.36 -16.70 -1.58
N TYR A 273 -26.29 -16.47 -0.82
CA TYR A 273 -26.36 -15.82 0.47
C TYR A 273 -26.66 -14.31 0.35
N LEU A 274 -25.93 -13.57 -0.50
CA LEU A 274 -26.09 -12.11 -0.63
C LEU A 274 -27.45 -11.73 -1.23
N ASN A 275 -27.92 -12.45 -2.24
CA ASN A 275 -29.23 -12.22 -2.87
C ASN A 275 -30.40 -12.58 -1.94
N GLY A 276 -30.17 -13.44 -0.95
CA GLY A 276 -31.18 -13.82 0.04
C GLY A 276 -31.35 -12.80 1.17
N ARG A 277 -30.67 -11.65 1.11
CA ARG A 277 -30.67 -10.62 2.15
C ARG A 277 -31.28 -9.32 1.65
N ASP A 278 -32.34 -8.88 2.32
CA ASP A 278 -33.07 -7.65 1.98
C ASP A 278 -32.27 -6.37 2.28
N ASP A 279 -31.23 -6.47 3.12
CA ASP A 279 -30.34 -5.37 3.47
C ASP A 279 -29.09 -5.30 2.59
N VAL A 280 -28.91 -6.23 1.64
CA VAL A 280 -27.74 -6.27 0.74
C VAL A 280 -28.15 -5.90 -0.68
N THR A 281 -27.33 -5.11 -1.35
CA THR A 281 -27.44 -4.86 -2.79
C THR A 281 -26.17 -5.33 -3.47
N VAL A 282 -26.26 -6.42 -4.23
CA VAL A 282 -25.19 -6.86 -5.13
C VAL A 282 -25.08 -5.85 -6.28
N ARG A 283 -23.85 -5.42 -6.58
CA ARG A 283 -23.54 -4.47 -7.66
C ARG A 283 -23.01 -5.26 -8.86
N GLY A 284 -23.81 -5.33 -9.92
CA GLY A 284 -23.53 -6.14 -11.11
C GLY A 284 -24.53 -7.27 -11.31
N GLU A 285 -24.13 -8.29 -12.08
CA GLU A 285 -24.95 -9.47 -12.34
C GLU A 285 -25.20 -10.27 -11.05
N THR A 286 -26.47 -10.51 -10.72
CA THR A 286 -26.87 -11.29 -9.53
C THR A 286 -26.91 -12.79 -9.80
N SER A 287 -26.84 -13.21 -11.07
CA SER A 287 -26.75 -14.60 -11.48
C SER A 287 -25.36 -15.17 -11.20
N ALA A 288 -25.29 -16.45 -10.81
CA ALA A 288 -24.02 -17.16 -10.66
C ALA A 288 -23.51 -17.77 -11.97
N ASP A 289 -24.23 -17.59 -13.08
CA ASP A 289 -23.87 -18.11 -14.38
C ASP A 289 -22.50 -17.57 -14.85
N GLY A 290 -21.57 -18.48 -15.11
CA GLY A 290 -20.21 -18.19 -15.53
C GLY A 290 -20.10 -17.57 -16.93
N THR A 291 -21.19 -17.52 -17.71
CA THR A 291 -21.23 -16.84 -19.00
C THR A 291 -21.48 -15.33 -18.87
N VAL A 292 -22.14 -14.88 -17.80
CA VAL A 292 -22.45 -13.46 -17.61
C VAL A 292 -21.55 -12.77 -16.59
N ARG A 293 -20.77 -13.53 -15.80
CA ARG A 293 -19.82 -12.95 -14.85
C ARG A 293 -18.63 -13.85 -14.46
N VAL A 294 -17.60 -13.21 -13.93
CA VAL A 294 -16.43 -13.80 -13.25
C VAL A 294 -16.59 -13.69 -11.71
N PRO A 295 -15.87 -14.48 -10.88
CA PRO A 295 -16.04 -14.59 -9.42
C PRO A 295 -15.59 -13.36 -8.59
N THR A 296 -15.70 -12.17 -9.16
CA THR A 296 -15.58 -10.88 -8.47
C THR A 296 -16.98 -10.41 -8.08
N VAL A 297 -17.26 -10.30 -6.78
CA VAL A 297 -18.58 -9.92 -6.26
C VAL A 297 -18.45 -8.65 -5.43
N SER A 298 -19.09 -7.58 -5.90
CA SER A 298 -19.22 -6.34 -5.15
C SER A 298 -20.64 -6.16 -4.61
N PHE A 299 -20.76 -5.58 -3.43
CA PHE A 299 -22.04 -5.30 -2.80
C PHE A 299 -21.96 -4.12 -1.84
N THR A 300 -23.13 -3.59 -1.48
CA THR A 300 -23.31 -2.59 -0.43
C THR A 300 -24.33 -3.12 0.58
N VAL A 301 -24.23 -2.72 1.85
CA VAL A 301 -25.17 -3.13 2.91
C VAL A 301 -25.89 -1.90 3.44
N LYS A 302 -27.22 -1.97 3.52
CA LYS A 302 -28.06 -0.87 3.99
C LYS A 302 -27.68 -0.50 5.42
N GLY A 303 -27.42 0.79 5.64
CA GLY A 303 -27.05 1.33 6.95
C GLY A 303 -25.58 1.14 7.32
N TRP A 304 -24.75 0.61 6.42
CA TRP A 304 -23.32 0.47 6.62
C TRP A 304 -22.54 1.27 5.58
N ASP A 305 -21.46 1.90 6.04
CA ASP A 305 -20.39 2.32 5.16
C ASP A 305 -19.53 1.12 4.73
N SER A 306 -19.08 1.09 3.47
CA SER A 306 -18.31 -0.04 2.91
C SER A 306 -16.98 -0.25 3.63
N ARG A 307 -16.30 0.84 4.04
CA ARG A 307 -15.06 0.77 4.82
C ARG A 307 -15.33 0.22 6.21
N GLU A 308 -16.31 0.81 6.89
CA GLU A 308 -16.68 0.41 8.26
C GLU A 308 -17.05 -1.08 8.32
N LEU A 309 -17.81 -1.56 7.35
CA LEU A 309 -18.20 -2.97 7.26
C LEU A 309 -16.97 -3.88 7.11
N VAL A 310 -16.06 -3.57 6.18
CA VAL A 310 -14.85 -4.39 5.95
C VAL A 310 -13.97 -4.39 7.19
N GLU A 311 -13.67 -3.22 7.77
CA GLU A 311 -12.81 -3.11 8.94
C GLU A 311 -13.41 -3.86 10.15
N THR A 312 -14.73 -3.82 10.32
CA THR A 312 -15.43 -4.55 11.39
C THR A 312 -15.33 -6.07 11.17
N VAL A 313 -15.60 -6.54 9.95
CA VAL A 313 -15.54 -7.97 9.61
C VAL A 313 -14.11 -8.51 9.71
N GLU A 314 -13.10 -7.75 9.31
CA GLU A 314 -11.69 -8.15 9.39
C GLU A 314 -11.17 -8.19 10.84
N LYS A 315 -11.68 -7.34 11.73
CA LYS A 315 -11.36 -7.41 13.18
C LYS A 315 -11.85 -8.71 13.82
N GLU A 316 -13.01 -9.20 13.39
CA GLU A 316 -13.68 -10.34 14.02
C GLU A 316 -13.45 -11.68 13.29
N THR A 317 -12.90 -11.63 12.08
CA THR A 317 -12.76 -12.80 11.22
C THR A 317 -11.41 -12.86 10.53
N ARG A 318 -11.13 -13.98 9.86
CA ARG A 318 -9.92 -14.15 9.04
C ARG A 318 -10.18 -13.89 7.55
N PHE A 319 -11.35 -13.35 7.20
CA PHE A 319 -11.71 -13.11 5.81
C PHE A 319 -11.18 -11.75 5.39
N GLY A 320 -10.35 -11.73 4.34
CA GLY A 320 -9.85 -10.49 3.74
C GLY A 320 -10.84 -9.97 2.70
N PHE A 321 -11.47 -8.85 2.97
CA PHE A 321 -12.29 -8.12 2.01
C PHE A 321 -11.61 -6.81 1.66
N ARG A 322 -12.03 -6.15 0.58
CA ARG A 322 -11.57 -4.79 0.30
C ARG A 322 -12.75 -3.89 0.07
N TRP A 323 -12.55 -2.60 0.29
CA TRP A 323 -13.53 -1.56 0.03
C TRP A 323 -12.95 -0.49 -0.91
N GLY A 324 -13.82 0.36 -1.44
CA GLY A 324 -13.44 1.52 -2.25
C GLY A 324 -13.79 1.40 -3.73
N ALA A 325 -13.16 2.25 -4.53
CA ALA A 325 -13.48 2.41 -5.95
C ALA A 325 -12.61 1.60 -6.90
N PHE A 326 -11.60 0.87 -6.42
CA PHE A 326 -10.73 -0.02 -7.22
C PHE A 326 -10.28 0.56 -8.57
N TYR A 327 -9.94 1.86 -8.56
CA TYR A 327 -9.57 2.65 -9.74
C TYR A 327 -10.63 2.71 -10.86
N SER A 328 -11.90 2.40 -10.59
CA SER A 328 -13.04 2.63 -11.48
C SER A 328 -13.92 3.74 -10.90
N ASN A 329 -13.32 4.90 -10.65
CA ASN A 329 -13.97 6.00 -9.94
C ASN A 329 -15.25 6.49 -10.62
N ARG A 330 -15.28 6.51 -11.96
CA ARG A 330 -16.47 6.91 -12.73
C ARG A 330 -17.62 5.92 -12.58
N LEU A 331 -17.35 4.60 -12.59
CA LEU A 331 -18.35 3.59 -12.28
C LEU A 331 -18.96 3.85 -10.91
N VAL A 332 -18.12 3.99 -9.89
CA VAL A 332 -18.59 4.10 -8.50
C VAL A 332 -19.33 5.42 -8.27
N ASN A 333 -18.76 6.54 -8.70
CA ASN A 333 -19.31 7.86 -8.38
C ASN A 333 -20.43 8.28 -9.35
N GLU A 334 -20.25 8.07 -10.66
CA GLU A 334 -21.16 8.61 -11.67
C GLU A 334 -22.26 7.63 -12.10
N VAL A 335 -22.00 6.32 -12.06
CA VAL A 335 -22.96 5.30 -12.53
C VAL A 335 -23.70 4.65 -11.36
N LEU A 336 -22.98 4.21 -10.33
CA LEU A 336 -23.57 3.59 -9.14
C LEU A 336 -24.08 4.63 -8.12
N GLY A 337 -23.62 5.88 -8.22
CA GLY A 337 -23.99 6.96 -7.29
C GLY A 337 -23.48 6.72 -5.86
N LEU A 338 -22.35 6.05 -5.72
CA LEU A 338 -21.72 5.73 -4.43
C LEU A 338 -20.64 6.76 -4.08
N GLY A 339 -20.40 6.97 -2.79
CA GLY A 339 -19.38 7.89 -2.29
C GLY A 339 -17.96 7.32 -2.30
N LYS A 340 -17.03 8.04 -1.67
CA LYS A 340 -15.59 7.72 -1.59
C LYS A 340 -15.29 6.29 -1.11
N ASP A 341 -16.14 5.74 -0.25
CA ASP A 341 -15.96 4.42 0.36
C ASP A 341 -16.44 3.28 -0.56
N GLY A 342 -17.14 3.63 -1.65
CA GLY A 342 -17.44 2.74 -2.77
C GLY A 342 -18.22 1.49 -2.38
N VAL A 343 -17.72 0.32 -2.81
CA VAL A 343 -18.35 -0.99 -2.56
C VAL A 343 -17.48 -1.85 -1.67
N VAL A 344 -18.08 -2.83 -1.00
CA VAL A 344 -17.34 -3.98 -0.49
C VAL A 344 -17.14 -4.97 -1.64
N ARG A 345 -15.91 -5.42 -1.85
CA ARG A 345 -15.56 -6.41 -2.88
C ARG A 345 -14.91 -7.63 -2.25
N GLY A 346 -15.52 -8.78 -2.48
CA GLY A 346 -14.89 -10.08 -2.33
C GLY A 346 -14.45 -10.57 -3.70
N ASN A 347 -13.16 -10.90 -3.84
CA ASN A 347 -12.72 -11.76 -4.93
C ASN A 347 -12.57 -13.15 -4.33
N ILE A 348 -13.18 -14.16 -4.93
CA ILE A 348 -12.95 -15.52 -4.50
C ILE A 348 -11.75 -16.02 -5.30
N PRO A 349 -10.54 -16.08 -4.74
CA PRO A 349 -9.41 -16.63 -5.47
C PRO A 349 -9.74 -18.08 -5.84
N ASP A 350 -9.24 -18.52 -6.99
CA ASP A 350 -9.29 -19.90 -7.51
C ASP A 350 -8.44 -20.87 -6.64
N MET A 351 -8.44 -20.68 -5.32
CA MET A 351 -7.82 -21.54 -4.31
C MET A 351 -8.56 -22.90 -4.19
N GLY A 352 -9.21 -23.33 -5.26
CA GLY A 352 -9.53 -24.73 -5.54
C GLY A 352 -8.46 -25.40 -6.41
N ALA A 353 -7.83 -24.72 -7.36
CA ALA A 353 -6.87 -25.37 -8.29
C ALA A 353 -5.58 -25.87 -7.59
N GLY A 354 -5.16 -25.24 -6.48
CA GLY A 354 -4.09 -25.75 -5.62
C GLY A 354 -4.50 -26.89 -4.66
N MET A 355 -5.79 -27.24 -4.61
CA MET A 355 -6.36 -28.30 -3.76
C MET A 355 -7.14 -29.38 -4.55
N VAL A 356 -7.37 -29.20 -5.86
CA VAL A 356 -7.84 -30.27 -6.73
C VAL A 356 -6.67 -31.20 -6.98
N ALA A 357 -6.58 -32.19 -6.10
CA ALA A 357 -5.77 -33.37 -6.26
C ALA A 357 -5.84 -33.88 -7.70
N VAL A 358 -4.68 -33.99 -8.34
CA VAL A 358 -4.46 -34.86 -9.49
C VAL A 358 -4.92 -36.28 -9.12
N PRO A 359 -5.82 -36.94 -9.88
CA PRO A 359 -5.93 -38.38 -9.85
C PRO A 359 -5.51 -39.00 -11.19
N ARG A 360 -4.38 -39.70 -11.10
CA ARG A 360 -3.98 -40.93 -11.82
C ARG A 360 -3.67 -40.85 -13.33
N THR A 361 -2.40 -41.14 -13.65
CA THR A 361 -1.97 -42.47 -14.12
C THR A 361 -0.45 -42.69 -13.94
N GLN A 362 -0.08 -43.80 -13.28
CA GLN A 362 1.11 -44.67 -13.43
C GLN A 362 2.53 -44.05 -13.50
N THR A 363 3.59 -44.44 -12.77
CA THR A 363 3.94 -45.55 -11.86
C THR A 363 5.24 -45.16 -11.12
N GLY A 364 5.37 -45.42 -9.81
CA GLY A 364 6.67 -45.33 -9.12
C GLY A 364 6.51 -45.22 -7.60
N ARG A 365 7.00 -46.22 -6.86
CA ARG A 365 6.89 -46.37 -5.41
C ARG A 365 7.68 -45.28 -4.67
N ASP A 366 7.01 -44.50 -3.82
CA ASP A 366 7.49 -44.32 -2.46
C ASP A 366 6.33 -43.96 -1.50
N SER A 367 6.28 -44.66 -0.38
CA SER A 367 5.17 -44.61 0.58
C SER A 367 5.64 -43.91 1.84
N ARG A 368 5.10 -42.71 2.09
CA ARG A 368 4.81 -42.12 3.41
C ARG A 368 4.41 -40.65 3.24
N LEU A 369 3.12 -40.38 3.04
CA LEU A 369 2.45 -39.11 3.39
C LEU A 369 0.94 -39.37 3.35
N THR A 370 0.33 -39.59 4.52
CA THR A 370 -1.12 -39.69 4.67
C THR A 370 -1.74 -38.28 4.68
N PRO A 371 -2.73 -37.97 3.84
CA PRO A 371 -3.47 -36.71 3.91
C PRO A 371 -4.65 -36.86 4.87
N THR A 372 -4.52 -36.32 6.08
CA THR A 372 -5.66 -36.05 6.97
C THR A 372 -5.97 -34.56 6.91
N HIS A 373 -7.07 -34.20 6.24
CA HIS A 373 -8.04 -33.15 6.61
C HIS A 373 -8.91 -32.75 5.41
N HIS A 374 -9.88 -33.61 5.06
CA HIS A 374 -11.10 -33.14 4.42
C HIS A 374 -11.93 -32.38 5.47
N VAL A 375 -12.14 -31.07 5.29
CA VAL A 375 -13.19 -30.35 6.03
C VAL A 375 -14.51 -30.69 5.35
N PRO A 376 -15.45 -31.40 6.01
CA PRO A 376 -16.67 -31.84 5.34
C PRO A 376 -17.56 -30.65 4.97
N ARG A 377 -18.09 -30.67 3.75
CA ARG A 377 -19.09 -29.75 3.13
C ARG A 377 -20.14 -29.18 4.09
N LYS A 378 -20.63 -29.98 5.06
CA LYS A 378 -21.61 -29.56 6.07
C LYS A 378 -21.05 -28.60 7.13
N LEU A 379 -19.77 -28.68 7.46
CA LEU A 379 -19.15 -27.91 8.55
C LEU A 379 -18.88 -26.45 8.14
N PHE A 380 -18.41 -26.22 6.92
CA PHE A 380 -18.21 -24.88 6.35
C PHE A 380 -19.56 -24.14 6.19
N LEU A 381 -20.55 -24.81 5.58
CA LEU A 381 -21.92 -24.30 5.43
C LEU A 381 -22.60 -23.98 6.76
N SER A 382 -22.38 -24.79 7.81
CA SER A 382 -22.94 -24.53 9.13
C SER A 382 -22.30 -23.34 9.86
N ARG A 383 -21.01 -23.05 9.58
CA ARG A 383 -20.26 -21.97 10.23
C ARG A 383 -20.54 -20.62 9.59
N VAL A 384 -20.52 -20.53 8.26
CA VAL A 384 -20.87 -19.29 7.54
C VAL A 384 -22.33 -18.89 7.83
N ARG A 385 -23.26 -19.85 7.82
CA ARG A 385 -24.69 -19.61 8.10
C ARG A 385 -25.00 -19.27 9.57
N ARG A 386 -24.28 -19.85 10.55
CA ARG A 386 -24.43 -19.48 11.98
C ARG A 386 -23.84 -18.11 12.31
N GLN A 387 -22.75 -17.71 11.66
CA GLN A 387 -22.06 -16.46 11.98
C GLN A 387 -22.82 -15.24 11.44
N LEU A 388 -23.43 -15.37 10.27
CA LEU A 388 -24.15 -14.27 9.60
C LEU A 388 -25.58 -14.07 10.14
N ASN A 389 -26.16 -15.11 10.77
CA ASN A 389 -27.43 -15.00 11.49
C ASN A 389 -27.25 -14.41 12.91
N ARG A 390 -26.05 -14.44 13.50
CA ARG A 390 -25.77 -13.83 14.81
C ARG A 390 -25.85 -12.30 14.79
N THR A 391 -25.77 -11.67 13.62
CA THR A 391 -25.94 -10.22 13.44
C THR A 391 -27.41 -9.79 13.46
N GLN A 392 -28.39 -10.71 13.36
CA GLN A 392 -29.82 -10.39 13.42
C GLN A 392 -30.42 -10.39 14.85
N ASP A 393 -29.88 -11.19 15.78
CA ASP A 393 -30.41 -11.31 17.15
C ASP A 393 -30.11 -10.11 18.07
N ILE A 394 -29.44 -9.06 17.56
CA ILE A 394 -29.05 -7.87 18.34
C ILE A 394 -30.14 -6.76 18.28
N THR A 395 -31.25 -6.98 17.57
CA THR A 395 -32.31 -5.94 17.40
C THR A 395 -33.46 -5.97 18.42
N SER A 396 -33.41 -6.84 19.43
CA SER A 396 -34.34 -6.75 20.55
C SER A 396 -33.61 -6.94 21.87
N HIS A 397 -33.19 -5.84 22.49
CA HIS A 397 -33.25 -5.55 23.93
C HIS A 397 -32.56 -4.21 24.13
N SER A 398 -33.38 -3.16 24.22
CA SER A 398 -32.97 -1.83 24.65
C SER A 398 -32.47 -1.91 26.10
N SER A 399 -31.16 -1.93 26.26
CA SER A 399 -30.46 -1.53 27.47
C SER A 399 -29.14 -0.90 27.03
N PRO A 400 -28.76 0.27 27.57
CA PRO A 400 -27.59 1.00 27.10
C PRO A 400 -26.33 0.19 27.45
N ASN A 401 -25.67 -0.35 26.43
CA ASN A 401 -24.40 -1.03 26.59
C ASN A 401 -23.27 0.03 26.58
N PRO A 402 -22.50 0.20 27.66
CA PRO A 402 -21.46 1.22 27.72
C PRO A 402 -20.14 0.64 27.18
N SER A 403 -19.90 0.73 25.86
CA SER A 403 -18.56 0.77 25.25
C SER A 403 -18.62 0.62 23.72
N ILE A 404 -19.11 1.64 23.02
CA ILE A 404 -18.58 1.94 21.67
C ILE A 404 -17.35 2.81 21.94
N VAL A 405 -16.15 2.25 21.79
CA VAL A 405 -14.93 3.07 21.79
C VAL A 405 -14.96 3.85 20.48
N ALA A 406 -15.33 5.13 20.55
CA ALA A 406 -15.30 6.02 19.39
C ALA A 406 -13.86 6.06 18.84
N MET A 407 -13.66 5.62 17.59
CA MET A 407 -12.36 5.82 16.93
C MET A 407 -12.13 7.31 16.73
N LEU A 408 -10.96 7.78 17.14
CA LEU A 408 -10.58 9.19 17.08
C LEU A 408 -10.31 9.59 15.62
N PRO A 409 -10.82 10.74 15.15
CA PRO A 409 -10.60 11.20 13.77
C PRO A 409 -9.12 11.40 13.41
N THR A 410 -8.72 10.96 12.22
CA THR A 410 -7.39 11.24 11.64
C THR A 410 -7.29 12.70 11.16
N PRO A 411 -6.17 13.40 11.36
CA PRO A 411 -5.93 14.73 10.81
C PRO A 411 -6.02 14.80 9.28
N ASP A 412 -6.51 15.92 8.75
CA ASP A 412 -6.41 16.25 7.32
C ASP A 412 -4.97 16.62 6.93
N THR A 413 -4.44 15.93 5.91
CA THR A 413 -3.12 16.20 5.31
C THR A 413 -3.21 16.63 3.85
N SER A 414 -4.40 17.03 3.35
CA SER A 414 -4.62 17.43 1.95
C SER A 414 -3.76 18.63 1.49
N HIS A 415 -3.21 19.42 2.41
CA HIS A 415 -2.29 20.53 2.13
C HIS A 415 -0.84 20.10 1.94
N VAL A 416 -0.49 18.86 2.27
CA VAL A 416 0.90 18.40 2.24
C VAL A 416 1.30 18.07 0.80
N SER A 417 2.44 18.61 0.37
CA SER A 417 3.01 18.29 -0.94
C SER A 417 3.89 17.05 -0.84
N TYR A 418 3.36 15.89 -1.25
CA TYR A 418 4.06 14.61 -1.16
C TYR A 418 5.24 14.45 -2.15
N SER A 419 5.46 15.43 -3.01
CA SER A 419 6.70 15.55 -3.79
C SER A 419 7.94 15.86 -2.93
N ARG A 420 7.74 16.36 -1.70
CA ARG A 420 8.80 16.86 -0.80
C ARG A 420 8.72 16.32 0.62
N VAL A 421 7.63 15.63 0.96
CA VAL A 421 7.32 15.17 2.32
C VAL A 421 6.74 13.77 2.25
N TYR A 422 7.15 12.90 3.17
CA TYR A 422 6.62 11.54 3.27
C TYR A 422 5.09 11.52 3.43
N GLU A 423 4.41 10.72 2.60
CA GLU A 423 2.96 10.52 2.67
C GLU A 423 2.61 9.57 3.83
N PRO A 424 1.54 9.84 4.61
CA PRO A 424 1.04 8.88 5.59
C PRO A 424 0.80 7.50 4.97
N ALA A 425 1.49 6.49 5.47
CA ALA A 425 1.30 5.11 5.08
C ALA A 425 0.81 4.26 6.25
N GLU A 426 0.80 2.93 6.06
CA GLU A 426 0.35 1.96 7.07
C GLU A 426 1.05 2.14 8.44
N ASP A 427 2.33 2.49 8.42
CA ASP A 427 3.16 2.76 9.60
C ASP A 427 2.59 3.89 10.48
N SER A 428 2.15 4.98 9.85
CA SER A 428 1.58 6.15 10.48
C SER A 428 0.22 5.80 11.09
N PHE A 429 -0.63 5.08 10.35
CA PHE A 429 -1.93 4.64 10.86
C PHE A 429 -1.82 3.62 11.99
N LEU A 430 -0.80 2.76 11.96
CA LEU A 430 -0.51 1.83 13.05
C LEU A 430 -0.15 2.58 14.35
N LEU A 431 0.61 3.69 14.26
CA LEU A 431 0.92 4.56 15.39
C LEU A 431 -0.35 5.21 15.97
N LEU A 432 -1.21 5.76 15.12
CA LEU A 432 -2.50 6.34 15.53
C LEU A 432 -3.36 5.32 16.29
N ASN A 433 -3.53 4.12 15.71
CA ASN A 433 -4.32 3.04 16.31
C ASN A 433 -3.73 2.57 17.65
N THR A 434 -2.41 2.48 17.72
CA THR A 434 -1.71 2.03 18.93
C THR A 434 -1.86 3.05 20.06
N LEU A 435 -1.56 4.32 19.80
CA LEU A 435 -1.64 5.40 20.79
C LEU A 435 -3.07 5.67 21.28
N SER A 436 -4.08 5.38 20.46
CA SER A 436 -5.50 5.51 20.81
C SER A 436 -6.13 4.23 21.35
N SER A 437 -5.38 3.12 21.43
CA SER A 437 -5.91 1.86 21.94
C SER A 437 -6.26 1.96 23.43
N PRO A 438 -7.25 1.20 23.93
CA PRO A 438 -7.62 1.22 25.35
C PRO A 438 -6.46 0.91 26.30
N SER A 439 -5.54 0.01 25.92
CA SER A 439 -4.38 -0.32 26.75
C SER A 439 -3.36 0.82 26.84
N GLU A 440 -3.12 1.51 25.73
CA GLU A 440 -2.13 2.58 25.69
C GLU A 440 -2.68 3.88 26.26
N THR A 441 -3.94 4.21 25.99
CA THR A 441 -4.61 5.34 26.64
C THR A 441 -4.68 5.14 28.16
N ALA A 442 -4.99 3.93 28.65
CA ALA A 442 -4.94 3.63 30.08
C ALA A 442 -3.53 3.82 30.67
N PHE A 443 -2.49 3.35 29.98
CA PHE A 443 -1.10 3.55 30.41
C PHE A 443 -0.71 5.02 30.43
N LEU A 444 -1.01 5.77 29.36
CA LEU A 444 -0.67 7.19 29.24
C LEU A 444 -1.46 8.04 30.24
N GLN A 445 -2.74 7.74 30.47
CA GLN A 445 -3.57 8.39 31.50
C GLN A 445 -3.08 8.09 32.91
N GLN A 446 -2.73 6.83 33.21
CA GLN A 446 -2.16 6.48 34.51
C GLN A 446 -0.82 7.18 34.75
N ARG A 447 0.00 7.30 33.70
CA ARG A 447 1.36 7.83 33.80
C ARG A 447 1.42 9.35 33.74
N PHE A 448 0.49 10.00 33.04
CA PHE A 448 0.49 11.44 32.75
C PHE A 448 -0.78 12.20 33.11
N GLY A 449 -1.88 11.53 33.38
CA GLY A 449 -3.14 12.15 33.75
C GLY A 449 -3.07 12.90 35.08
N SER A 450 -3.85 13.98 35.18
CA SER A 450 -4.02 14.72 36.43
C SER A 450 -5.02 13.97 37.31
N THR A 451 -4.58 13.42 38.45
CA THR A 451 -5.49 12.93 39.50
C THR A 451 -6.17 14.10 40.19
N THR A 452 -7.17 14.71 39.55
CA THR A 452 -8.15 15.55 40.25
C THR A 452 -9.32 14.68 40.71
N THR A 453 -9.06 13.78 41.66
CA THR A 453 -10.09 13.36 42.62
C THR A 453 -9.92 14.22 43.86
N THR A 454 -10.47 15.43 43.82
CA THR A 454 -10.74 16.19 45.04
C THR A 454 -11.82 15.48 45.83
N SER A 455 -11.42 14.57 46.71
CA SER A 455 -12.19 14.31 47.92
C SER A 455 -12.14 15.59 48.77
N PRO A 456 -13.25 16.09 49.35
CA PRO A 456 -13.26 17.36 50.10
C PRO A 456 -12.39 17.38 51.38
N HIS A 457 -11.61 16.33 51.67
CA HIS A 457 -10.92 16.16 52.96
C HIS A 457 -9.45 15.70 52.90
N SER A 458 -8.76 15.74 51.75
CA SER A 458 -7.30 15.44 51.71
C SER A 458 -6.45 16.69 51.53
N HIS A 459 -5.76 17.10 52.61
CA HIS A 459 -4.69 18.09 52.61
C HIS A 459 -3.39 17.52 51.99
N ASP A 460 -3.42 17.03 50.75
CA ASP A 460 -2.18 16.71 50.02
C ASP A 460 -1.81 17.92 49.15
N HIS A 461 -0.89 18.75 49.65
CA HIS A 461 -0.44 20.00 49.02
C HIS A 461 0.57 19.78 47.88
N ARG A 462 0.60 18.60 47.26
CA ARG A 462 1.53 18.33 46.16
C ARG A 462 1.07 19.06 44.90
N PRO A 463 1.90 19.90 44.26
CA PRO A 463 1.53 20.57 43.02
C PRO A 463 1.19 19.53 41.94
N PRO A 464 0.22 19.82 41.05
CA PRO A 464 -0.12 18.90 39.97
C PRO A 464 1.12 18.62 39.11
N PRO A 465 1.28 17.39 38.60
CA PRO A 465 2.43 17.05 37.77
C PRO A 465 2.46 17.97 36.54
N PRO A 466 3.66 18.36 36.06
CA PRO A 466 3.78 19.22 34.88
C PRO A 466 3.14 18.56 33.65
N PRO A 467 2.59 19.35 32.71
CA PRO A 467 2.13 18.89 31.40
C PRO A 467 3.18 18.01 30.71
N PRO A 468 2.83 16.79 30.23
CA PRO A 468 3.77 15.98 29.47
C PRO A 468 4.17 16.68 28.17
N LEU A 469 5.46 16.65 27.85
CA LEU A 469 5.98 16.98 26.53
C LEU A 469 6.04 15.74 25.64
N VAL A 470 5.21 15.72 24.60
CA VAL A 470 5.23 14.72 23.53
C VAL A 470 6.10 15.24 22.40
N VAL A 471 7.09 14.44 21.99
CA VAL A 471 7.97 14.73 20.87
C VAL A 471 7.80 13.67 19.79
N GLU A 472 7.50 14.08 18.57
CA GLU A 472 7.65 13.20 17.39
C GLU A 472 8.96 13.53 16.68
N VAL A 473 9.76 12.50 16.40
CA VAL A 473 10.99 12.61 15.59
C VAL A 473 10.70 12.03 14.21
N GLY A 474 11.06 12.75 13.15
CA GLY A 474 10.70 12.39 11.76
C GLY A 474 9.21 12.60 11.49
N THR A 475 8.71 13.82 11.72
CA THR A 475 7.26 14.09 11.69
C THR A 475 6.64 13.98 10.31
N GLY A 476 7.41 14.14 9.22
CA GLY A 476 6.91 14.04 7.85
C GLY A 476 5.70 14.95 7.60
N SER A 477 4.56 14.36 7.27
CA SER A 477 3.28 15.07 7.06
C SER A 477 2.68 15.68 8.34
N GLY A 478 3.16 15.26 9.51
CA GLY A 478 2.66 15.65 10.83
C GLY A 478 1.37 14.95 11.24
N VAL A 479 0.97 13.87 10.55
CA VAL A 479 -0.28 13.14 10.83
C VAL A 479 -0.30 12.54 12.25
N VAL A 480 0.83 12.02 12.75
CA VAL A 480 0.90 11.40 14.08
C VAL A 480 0.91 12.47 15.17
N LEU A 481 1.82 13.45 15.14
CA LEU A 481 1.82 14.54 16.12
C LEU A 481 0.53 15.37 16.09
N GLY A 482 -0.03 15.61 14.90
CA GLY A 482 -1.31 16.28 14.73
C GLY A 482 -2.46 15.53 15.40
N PHE A 483 -2.49 14.20 15.26
CA PHE A 483 -3.47 13.33 15.90
C PHE A 483 -3.33 13.36 17.43
N VAL A 484 -2.11 13.19 17.93
CA VAL A 484 -1.82 13.23 19.37
C VAL A 484 -2.18 14.59 19.96
N ASN A 485 -1.87 15.68 19.24
CA ASN A 485 -2.23 17.02 19.66
C ASN A 485 -3.75 17.21 19.69
N ALA A 486 -4.48 16.84 18.63
CA ALA A 486 -5.92 17.00 18.53
C ALA A 486 -6.69 16.20 19.60
N HIS A 487 -6.16 15.04 19.97
CA HIS A 487 -6.80 14.10 20.88
C HIS A 487 -6.09 13.96 22.23
N ALA A 488 -5.44 15.04 22.69
CA ALA A 488 -4.75 15.05 23.98
C ALA A 488 -5.65 14.59 25.14
N LEU A 489 -6.90 15.10 25.20
CA LEU A 489 -7.84 14.71 26.26
C LEU A 489 -8.21 13.22 26.21
N PRO A 490 -8.65 12.63 25.08
CA PRO A 490 -8.86 11.18 24.99
C PRO A 490 -7.63 10.34 25.30
N ILE A 491 -6.43 10.74 24.84
CA ILE A 491 -5.22 9.92 24.93
C ILE A 491 -4.58 10.00 26.32
N PHE A 492 -4.52 11.20 26.91
CA PHE A 492 -3.81 11.47 28.17
C PHE A 492 -4.73 11.78 29.34
N GLY A 493 -6.05 11.89 29.12
CA GLY A 493 -7.01 12.28 30.15
C GLY A 493 -6.93 13.76 30.52
N THR A 494 -6.14 14.56 29.79
CA THR A 494 -5.94 15.99 30.02
C THR A 494 -5.63 16.71 28.71
N ARG A 495 -6.05 17.97 28.60
CA ARG A 495 -5.63 18.88 27.52
C ARG A 495 -4.27 19.54 27.80
N GLY A 496 -3.77 19.41 29.03
CA GLY A 496 -2.46 19.91 29.43
C GLY A 496 -1.34 19.05 28.87
N VAL A 497 -1.26 18.90 27.54
CA VAL A 497 -0.23 18.15 26.81
C VAL A 497 0.45 19.12 25.87
N LEU A 498 1.78 19.11 25.86
CA LEU A 498 2.58 19.91 24.93
C LEU A 498 3.09 19.01 23.81
N THR A 499 3.01 19.43 22.55
CA THR A 499 3.50 18.66 21.40
C THR A 499 4.58 19.41 20.64
N LEU A 500 5.67 18.73 20.29
CA LEU A 500 6.83 19.28 19.57
C LEU A 500 7.26 18.30 18.46
N GLY A 501 7.49 18.80 17.26
CA GLY A 501 8.04 18.01 16.16
C GLY A 501 9.54 18.25 15.96
N VAL A 502 10.28 17.22 15.57
CA VAL A 502 11.65 17.34 15.07
C VAL A 502 11.76 16.63 13.73
N ASP A 503 12.28 17.31 12.71
CA ASP A 503 12.52 16.70 11.40
C ASP A 503 13.77 17.33 10.76
N VAL A 504 14.49 16.58 9.93
CA VAL A 504 15.64 17.12 9.18
C VAL A 504 15.18 17.98 7.99
N ASN A 505 13.96 17.76 7.51
CA ASN A 505 13.36 18.42 6.35
C ASN A 505 12.49 19.61 6.78
N ALA A 506 12.87 20.83 6.36
CA ALA A 506 12.13 22.05 6.67
C ALA A 506 10.69 22.08 6.11
N PHE A 507 10.45 21.39 4.99
CA PHE A 507 9.10 21.24 4.42
C PHE A 507 8.24 20.34 5.31
N ALA A 508 8.80 19.30 5.91
CA ALA A 508 8.12 18.44 6.88
C ALA A 508 7.79 19.21 8.17
N CYS A 509 8.70 20.06 8.68
CA CYS A 509 8.39 20.94 9.81
C CYS A 509 7.21 21.88 9.50
N SER A 510 7.19 22.47 8.31
CA SER A 510 6.12 23.37 7.87
C SER A 510 4.78 22.64 7.68
N ALA A 511 4.81 21.45 7.06
CA ALA A 511 3.66 20.57 6.91
C ALA A 511 3.09 20.17 8.27
N THR A 512 3.95 19.80 9.20
CA THR A 512 3.59 19.42 10.57
C THR A 512 2.90 20.56 11.32
N ALA A 513 3.41 21.78 11.20
CA ALA A 513 2.78 22.94 11.80
C ALA A 513 1.37 23.20 11.24
N ALA A 514 1.20 23.10 9.93
CA ALA A 514 -0.10 23.27 9.28
C ALA A 514 -1.09 22.14 9.67
N THR A 515 -0.62 20.88 9.68
CA THR A 515 -1.44 19.71 10.07
C THR A 515 -1.88 19.81 11.52
N ALA A 516 -0.98 20.15 12.45
CA ALA A 516 -1.31 20.30 13.87
C ALA A 516 -2.29 21.46 14.12
N ALA A 517 -2.16 22.57 13.38
CA ALA A 517 -3.08 23.70 13.47
C ALA A 517 -4.50 23.34 12.99
N ARG A 518 -4.62 22.67 11.84
CA ARG A 518 -5.91 22.18 11.32
C ARG A 518 -6.56 21.18 12.27
N ALA A 519 -5.79 20.18 12.72
CA ALA A 519 -6.28 19.15 13.61
C ALA A 519 -6.77 19.74 14.96
N ALA A 520 -6.09 20.77 15.48
CA ALA A 520 -6.55 21.49 16.67
C ALA A 520 -7.83 22.29 16.41
N ALA A 521 -7.96 22.94 15.24
CA ALA A 521 -9.15 23.69 14.85
C ALA A 521 -10.37 22.78 14.70
N ASP A 522 -10.18 21.55 14.19
CA ASP A 522 -11.24 20.54 14.06
C ASP A 522 -11.64 19.93 15.41
N ASN A 523 -10.77 20.04 16.44
CA ASN A 523 -10.93 19.39 17.74
C ASN A 523 -10.81 20.37 18.94
N PRO A 524 -11.56 21.50 18.97
CA PRO A 524 -11.39 22.60 19.94
C PRO A 524 -11.57 22.17 21.41
N GLY A 525 -12.31 21.08 21.64
CA GLY A 525 -12.62 20.57 22.98
C GLY A 525 -11.58 19.60 23.56
N THR A 526 -10.72 19.01 22.73
CA THR A 526 -9.85 17.90 23.15
C THR A 526 -8.37 18.18 22.94
N HIS A 527 -8.02 19.18 22.13
CA HIS A 527 -6.63 19.39 21.73
C HIS A 527 -5.73 19.90 22.88
N GLY A 528 -4.45 19.53 22.78
CA GLY A 528 -3.34 20.04 23.58
C GLY A 528 -2.71 21.30 22.97
N ARG A 529 -1.47 21.60 23.33
CA ARG A 529 -0.75 22.78 22.83
C ARG A 529 0.44 22.37 21.98
N PHE A 530 0.33 22.63 20.68
CA PHE A 530 1.44 22.52 19.76
C PHE A 530 2.44 23.66 19.97
N LEU A 531 3.69 23.32 20.24
CA LEU A 531 4.78 24.27 20.47
C LEU A 531 5.48 24.69 19.17
N GLY A 532 5.50 23.80 18.17
CA GLY A 532 6.19 24.02 16.90
C GLY A 532 6.85 22.74 16.38
N ALA A 533 7.50 22.87 15.23
CA ALA A 533 8.38 21.85 14.68
C ALA A 533 9.77 22.46 14.45
N VAL A 534 10.82 21.76 14.86
CA VAL A 534 12.21 22.23 14.80
C VAL A 534 12.95 21.43 13.74
N ARG A 535 13.69 22.13 12.87
CA ARG A 535 14.61 21.47 11.95
C ARG A 535 15.82 20.96 12.73
N GLY A 536 16.01 19.65 12.81
CA GLY A 536 17.08 19.09 13.63
C GLY A 536 17.33 17.61 13.38
N ASP A 537 18.52 17.17 13.75
CA ASP A 537 18.92 15.77 13.64
C ASP A 537 18.50 14.99 14.89
N LEU A 538 17.53 14.08 14.71
CA LEU A 538 17.01 13.18 15.73
C LEU A 538 16.74 13.89 17.08
N LEU A 539 17.50 13.54 18.10
CA LEU A 539 17.32 13.99 19.48
C LEU A 539 18.14 15.24 19.83
N ALA A 540 19.01 15.71 18.92
CA ALA A 540 19.95 16.80 19.19
C ALA A 540 19.30 18.12 19.67
N PRO A 541 18.08 18.50 19.21
CA PRO A 541 17.43 19.71 19.71
C PRO A 541 16.84 19.57 21.13
N LEU A 542 16.80 18.38 21.70
CA LEU A 542 16.13 18.11 22.97
C LEU A 542 17.09 18.25 24.16
N ARG A 543 16.57 18.78 25.26
CA ARG A 543 17.31 18.83 26.53
C ARG A 543 17.25 17.47 27.23
N ALA A 544 18.27 17.17 28.03
CA ALA A 544 18.28 15.96 28.84
C ALA A 544 17.04 15.90 29.74
N GLY A 545 16.41 14.72 29.83
CA GLY A 545 15.23 14.45 30.65
C GLY A 545 13.98 15.26 30.32
N SER A 546 13.88 15.84 29.11
CA SER A 546 12.78 16.73 28.75
C SER A 546 11.61 16.08 28.02
N ALA A 547 11.81 14.93 27.38
CA ALA A 547 10.74 14.24 26.64
C ALA A 547 9.99 13.26 27.54
N ASP A 548 8.68 13.46 27.70
CA ASP A 548 7.81 12.56 28.47
C ASP A 548 7.23 11.44 27.59
N VAL A 549 6.88 11.77 26.35
CA VAL A 549 6.51 10.77 25.35
C VAL A 549 7.31 11.05 24.09
N LEU A 550 8.09 10.07 23.65
CA LEU A 550 8.78 10.14 22.37
C LEU A 550 8.10 9.21 21.37
N VAL A 551 7.78 9.69 20.18
CA VAL A 551 7.23 8.89 19.09
C VAL A 551 8.20 8.93 17.92
N PHE A 552 8.52 7.78 17.37
CA PHE A 552 9.46 7.67 16.27
C PHE A 552 8.99 6.66 15.24
N ASN A 553 8.77 7.15 14.02
CA ASN A 553 8.59 6.35 12.81
C ASN A 553 9.90 6.41 12.01
N PRO A 554 10.81 5.41 12.14
CA PRO A 554 12.11 5.47 11.49
C PRO A 554 12.02 5.35 9.97
N PRO A 555 13.00 5.91 9.24
CA PRO A 555 13.35 5.38 7.92
C PRO A 555 13.95 3.97 8.12
N TYR A 556 13.27 2.93 7.65
CA TYR A 556 13.70 1.53 7.79
C TYR A 556 14.13 0.89 6.46
N VAL A 557 14.18 1.65 5.35
CA VAL A 557 14.65 1.11 4.07
C VAL A 557 16.17 0.96 4.10
N PRO A 558 16.73 -0.25 3.89
CA PRO A 558 18.17 -0.43 3.84
C PRO A 558 18.81 0.37 2.70
N THR A 559 19.85 1.13 2.99
CA THR A 559 20.65 1.86 2.01
C THR A 559 22.14 1.59 2.23
N ASP A 560 22.93 1.57 1.14
CA ASP A 560 24.38 1.29 1.21
C ASP A 560 25.13 2.35 2.02
N GLU A 561 24.72 3.60 1.89
CA GLU A 561 25.20 4.74 2.68
C GLU A 561 24.03 5.61 3.11
N LEU A 562 24.17 6.33 4.23
CA LEU A 562 23.26 7.40 4.60
C LEU A 562 23.63 8.67 3.82
N PRO A 563 22.65 9.44 3.33
CA PRO A 563 22.93 10.72 2.70
C PRO A 563 23.63 11.68 3.68
N ALA A 564 24.65 12.41 3.22
CA ALA A 564 25.46 13.27 4.08
C ALA A 564 24.65 14.48 4.62
N GLN A 565 24.78 14.74 5.92
CA GLN A 565 24.05 15.84 6.57
C GLN A 565 24.54 17.24 6.13
N ASP A 566 25.80 17.36 5.72
CA ASP A 566 26.37 18.64 5.29
C ASP A 566 25.75 19.15 3.97
N ASP A 567 25.23 18.25 3.13
CA ASP A 567 24.51 18.61 1.90
C ASP A 567 23.14 19.26 2.19
N VAL A 568 22.53 18.97 3.34
CA VAL A 568 21.26 19.59 3.79
C VAL A 568 21.47 21.06 4.19
N ARG A 569 22.67 21.42 4.66
CA ARG A 569 23.05 22.82 4.93
C ARG A 569 23.35 23.59 3.65
N LEU A 570 23.85 22.92 2.61
CA LEU A 570 24.16 23.52 1.30
C LEU A 570 22.90 23.70 0.44
N LEU A 571 21.89 22.85 0.59
CA LEU A 571 20.61 22.91 -0.14
C LEU A 571 19.55 23.81 0.52
N GLY A 572 19.82 24.30 1.73
CA GLY A 572 18.94 25.21 2.45
C GLY A 572 19.75 26.37 3.01
N GLY A 573 19.78 27.48 2.27
CA GLY A 573 20.38 28.76 2.68
C GLY A 573 20.05 29.06 4.14
N ALA A 574 21.10 29.17 4.96
CA ALA A 574 20.96 29.49 6.36
C ALA A 574 20.54 30.97 6.50
N GLY A 575 19.31 31.20 6.95
CA GLY A 575 18.82 32.53 7.30
C GLY A 575 17.67 32.44 8.29
N ASN A 576 17.98 32.70 9.55
CA ASN A 576 17.03 32.97 10.61
C ASN A 576 16.11 34.14 10.16
N GLN A 577 14.80 33.92 10.10
CA GLN A 577 13.70 34.89 9.92
C GLN A 577 13.99 36.23 9.17
N GLY A 578 13.31 36.43 8.04
CA GLY A 578 13.02 37.77 7.50
C GLY A 578 13.28 37.91 6.00
N GLU A 579 12.20 38.08 5.21
CA GLU A 579 12.19 38.85 3.95
C GLU A 579 12.88 38.31 2.67
N GLY A 580 13.28 37.03 2.56
CA GLY A 580 13.94 36.50 1.34
C GLY A 580 13.18 35.45 0.49
N GLY A 581 11.92 35.15 0.79
CA GLY A 581 11.31 33.82 0.54
C GLY A 581 10.79 33.44 -0.85
N GLU A 582 10.90 34.26 -1.90
CA GLU A 582 10.36 33.89 -3.25
C GLU A 582 11.36 34.07 -4.40
N ASP A 583 12.39 34.90 -4.22
CA ASP A 583 13.29 35.29 -5.31
C ASP A 583 14.41 34.27 -5.58
N GLU A 584 14.94 33.61 -4.54
CA GLU A 584 15.96 32.55 -4.72
C GLU A 584 15.35 31.29 -5.35
N GLU A 585 14.14 30.89 -4.95
CA GLU A 585 13.46 29.70 -5.48
C GLU A 585 13.01 29.89 -6.94
N ARG A 586 12.68 31.13 -7.34
CA ARG A 586 12.46 31.49 -8.75
C ARG A 586 13.73 31.45 -9.60
N SER A 587 14.89 31.69 -9.00
CA SER A 587 16.19 31.72 -9.71
C SER A 587 16.77 30.34 -10.00
N MET A 588 16.39 29.30 -9.24
CA MET A 588 16.88 27.93 -9.46
C MET A 588 16.29 27.30 -10.73
N SER A 589 17.08 26.53 -11.47
CA SER A 589 16.55 25.75 -12.61
C SER A 589 15.53 24.70 -12.12
N ALA A 590 14.62 24.29 -13.01
CA ALA A 590 13.65 23.24 -12.69
C ALA A 590 14.32 21.91 -12.28
N SER A 591 15.47 21.58 -12.89
CA SER A 591 16.28 20.42 -12.52
C SER A 591 16.85 20.53 -11.11
N ALA A 592 17.44 21.67 -10.75
CA ALA A 592 18.02 21.86 -9.43
C ALA A 592 16.96 21.82 -8.31
N ARG A 593 15.73 22.28 -8.59
CA ARG A 593 14.58 22.13 -7.68
C ARG A 593 14.20 20.67 -7.52
N PHE A 594 14.08 19.93 -8.62
CA PHE A 594 13.74 18.51 -8.60
C PHE A 594 14.78 17.67 -7.85
N ASP A 595 16.08 17.90 -8.11
CA ASP A 595 17.17 17.16 -7.47
C ASP A 595 17.20 17.42 -5.95
N ARG A 596 17.02 18.67 -5.53
CA ARG A 596 16.87 19.05 -4.11
C ARG A 596 15.67 18.37 -3.47
N ASP A 597 14.51 18.45 -4.11
CA ASP A 597 13.26 17.94 -3.57
C ASP A 597 13.30 16.40 -3.47
N SER A 598 13.89 15.73 -4.47
CA SER A 598 14.15 14.28 -4.45
C SER A 598 15.15 13.89 -3.37
N TYR A 599 16.21 14.68 -3.16
CA TYR A 599 17.18 14.45 -2.08
C TYR A 599 16.52 14.54 -0.71
N LEU A 600 15.73 15.59 -0.46
CA LEU A 600 15.01 15.78 0.80
C LEU A 600 13.99 14.68 1.08
N LEU A 601 13.33 14.15 0.05
CA LEU A 601 12.44 13.00 0.18
C LEU A 601 13.22 11.70 0.46
N SER A 602 14.41 11.52 -0.13
CA SER A 602 15.24 10.33 0.10
C SER A 602 15.68 10.19 1.57
N LEU A 603 15.90 11.30 2.26
CA LEU A 603 16.21 11.35 3.69
C LEU A 603 15.09 10.76 4.57
N SER A 604 13.85 10.76 4.09
CA SER A 604 12.70 10.22 4.82
C SER A 604 12.63 8.69 4.78
N TYR A 605 13.38 8.03 3.90
CA TYR A 605 13.35 6.57 3.74
C TYR A 605 14.68 5.88 4.06
N ALA A 606 15.81 6.56 3.88
CA ALA A 606 17.15 5.99 4.05
C ALA A 606 17.44 5.61 5.51
N GLY A 607 17.36 4.31 5.81
CA GLY A 607 17.62 3.76 7.15
C GLY A 607 19.07 3.32 7.37
N GLY A 608 19.93 3.45 6.36
CA GLY A 608 21.33 3.00 6.42
C GLY A 608 21.44 1.48 6.35
N ARG A 609 22.58 0.95 6.81
CA ARG A 609 22.85 -0.49 6.75
C ARG A 609 21.78 -1.27 7.52
N ASP A 610 21.17 -2.26 6.85
CA ASP A 610 20.07 -3.08 7.37
C ASP A 610 18.83 -2.27 7.83
N GLY A 611 18.72 -1.00 7.43
CA GLY A 611 17.61 -0.11 7.80
C GLY A 611 17.61 0.31 9.29
N MET A 612 18.73 0.16 9.99
CA MET A 612 18.80 0.32 11.46
C MET A 612 19.70 1.46 11.94
N GLU A 613 20.49 2.09 11.07
CA GLU A 613 21.50 3.06 11.50
C GLU A 613 20.88 4.29 12.20
N ILE A 614 19.81 4.84 11.64
CA ILE A 614 19.07 5.96 12.24
C ILE A 614 18.37 5.52 13.52
N THR A 615 17.74 4.34 13.50
CA THR A 615 17.06 3.75 14.65
C THR A 615 18.02 3.51 15.82
N ASP A 616 19.23 3.03 15.55
CA ASP A 616 20.25 2.77 16.56
C ASP A 616 20.77 4.04 17.20
N ARG A 617 20.99 5.08 16.40
CA ARG A 617 21.36 6.42 16.91
C ARG A 617 20.28 6.99 17.83
N LEU A 618 19.01 6.85 17.48
CA LEU A 618 17.91 7.30 18.33
C LEU A 618 17.82 6.47 19.62
N ILE A 619 17.88 5.14 19.53
CA ILE A 619 17.84 4.24 20.69
C ILE A 619 18.97 4.56 21.68
N ALA A 620 20.18 4.82 21.19
CA ALA A 620 21.33 5.15 22.02
C ALA A 620 21.13 6.44 22.84
N GLY A 621 20.38 7.42 22.31
CA GLY A 621 20.11 8.68 23.00
C GLY A 621 18.89 8.68 23.93
N LEU A 622 18.07 7.62 23.91
CA LEU A 622 16.86 7.54 24.76
C LEU A 622 17.14 7.72 26.26
N PRO A 623 18.20 7.13 26.87
CA PRO A 623 18.50 7.32 28.28
C PRO A 623 18.72 8.78 28.71
N ASP A 624 19.24 9.59 27.79
CA ASP A 624 19.60 10.98 28.06
C ASP A 624 18.39 11.91 27.95
N VAL A 625 17.52 11.71 26.95
CA VAL A 625 16.41 12.64 26.65
C VAL A 625 15.09 12.32 27.33
N LEU A 626 14.81 11.04 27.63
CA LEU A 626 13.56 10.66 28.29
C LEU A 626 13.56 11.14 29.74
N SER A 627 12.47 11.78 30.16
CA SER A 627 12.24 12.14 31.55
C SER A 627 12.17 10.90 32.43
N ALA A 628 12.29 11.04 33.76
CA ALA A 628 12.23 9.90 34.68
C ALA A 628 10.90 9.11 34.54
N ARG A 629 9.81 9.81 34.28
CA ARG A 629 8.48 9.26 33.99
C ARG A 629 8.25 8.96 32.50
N GLY A 630 9.24 9.20 31.64
CA GLY A 630 9.08 9.18 30.19
C GLY A 630 8.86 7.78 29.62
N CYS A 631 8.31 7.74 28.41
CA CYS A 631 8.20 6.55 27.57
C CYS A 631 8.48 6.89 26.10
N ALA A 632 8.84 5.88 25.31
CA ALA A 632 9.02 6.03 23.86
C ALA A 632 8.24 4.95 23.10
N TYR A 633 7.72 5.31 21.93
CA TYR A 633 7.06 4.44 20.97
C TYR A 633 7.90 4.41 19.70
N LEU A 634 8.47 3.26 19.40
CA LEU A 634 9.31 3.04 18.22
C LEU A 634 8.62 2.03 17.31
N LEU A 635 8.46 2.39 16.04
CA LEU A 635 8.02 1.47 15.01
C LEU A 635 9.22 0.69 14.45
N LEU A 636 9.04 -0.61 14.21
CA LEU A 636 10.05 -1.50 13.66
C LEU A 636 9.40 -2.44 12.63
N CYS A 637 10.10 -2.73 11.54
CA CYS A 637 9.72 -3.79 10.61
C CYS A 637 10.35 -5.14 11.01
N ALA A 638 10.00 -6.22 10.30
CA ALA A 638 10.54 -7.55 10.60
C ALA A 638 12.06 -7.61 10.39
N GLY A 639 12.57 -6.95 9.34
CA GLY A 639 13.99 -6.82 9.01
C GLY A 639 14.80 -6.10 10.08
N ASN A 640 14.18 -5.21 10.87
CA ASN A 640 14.81 -4.54 12.02
C ASN A 640 15.03 -5.47 13.23
N LYS A 641 14.60 -6.75 13.16
CA LYS A 641 14.72 -7.76 14.21
C LYS A 641 14.23 -7.26 15.59
N PRO A 642 12.91 -7.01 15.76
CA PRO A 642 12.37 -6.35 16.95
C PRO A 642 12.72 -7.01 18.28
N GLU A 643 12.88 -8.33 18.34
CA GLU A 643 13.28 -9.03 19.57
C GLU A 643 14.74 -8.74 19.97
N GLU A 644 15.65 -8.58 19.01
CA GLU A 644 17.05 -8.18 19.29
C GLU A 644 17.10 -6.73 19.79
N VAL A 645 16.30 -5.85 19.19
CA VAL A 645 16.15 -4.45 19.64
C VAL A 645 15.61 -4.41 21.08
N LYS A 646 14.58 -5.18 21.40
CA LYS A 646 14.05 -5.31 22.78
C LYS A 646 15.11 -5.83 23.75
N ALA A 647 15.91 -6.82 23.36
CA ALA A 647 16.97 -7.34 24.20
C ALA A 647 18.03 -6.26 24.51
N ARG A 648 18.43 -5.46 23.52
CA ARG A 648 19.35 -4.32 23.72
C ARG A 648 18.79 -3.29 24.69
N ILE A 649 17.53 -2.91 24.56
CA ILE A 649 16.87 -1.94 25.45
C ILE A 649 16.82 -2.45 26.89
N ARG A 650 16.55 -3.74 27.10
CA ARG A 650 16.63 -4.37 28.44
C ARG A 650 18.05 -4.33 29.02
N GLY A 651 19.07 -4.25 28.17
CA GLY A 651 20.47 -4.07 28.54
C GLY A 651 20.82 -2.69 29.09
N PHE A 652 19.95 -1.68 28.95
CA PHE A 652 20.20 -0.33 29.50
C PHE A 652 20.18 -0.28 31.03
N GLY A 653 19.54 -1.26 31.69
CA GLY A 653 19.51 -1.38 33.14
C GLY A 653 18.23 -2.06 33.65
N PRO A 654 18.19 -2.47 34.93
CA PRO A 654 17.10 -3.29 35.48
C PRO A 654 15.76 -2.54 35.58
N ALA A 655 15.75 -1.21 35.52
CA ALA A 655 14.52 -0.40 35.51
C ALA A 655 13.87 -0.32 34.12
N TRP A 656 14.60 -0.62 33.04
CA TRP A 656 14.10 -0.50 31.68
C TRP A 656 13.13 -1.62 31.33
N ARG A 657 12.06 -1.24 30.63
CA ARG A 657 11.01 -2.12 30.15
C ARG A 657 10.78 -1.88 28.67
N VAL A 658 10.43 -2.96 27.98
CA VAL A 658 10.04 -2.90 26.58
C VAL A 658 9.11 -4.05 26.22
N LEU A 659 8.03 -3.73 25.51
CA LEU A 659 7.10 -4.71 24.94
C LEU A 659 6.47 -4.19 23.65
N THR A 660 5.99 -5.10 22.81
CA THR A 660 5.17 -4.74 21.64
C THR A 660 3.78 -4.33 22.10
N VAL A 661 3.36 -3.13 21.69
CA VAL A 661 2.04 -2.54 22.00
C VAL A 661 1.15 -2.40 20.77
N GLY A 662 1.73 -2.48 19.57
CA GLY A 662 1.00 -2.45 18.30
C GLY A 662 1.64 -3.41 17.29
N ASP A 663 0.82 -3.98 16.41
CA ASP A 663 1.26 -4.95 15.39
C ASP A 663 0.33 -4.82 14.17
N SER A 664 0.87 -4.79 12.95
CA SER A 664 0.04 -4.75 11.73
C SER A 664 -0.66 -6.07 11.41
N GLY A 665 -0.39 -7.13 12.18
CA GLY A 665 -0.93 -8.47 11.98
C GLY A 665 -0.20 -9.25 10.89
N LYS A 666 -0.81 -10.37 10.46
CA LYS A 666 -0.33 -11.13 9.29
C LYS A 666 -0.94 -10.52 8.03
N GLN A 667 -0.31 -9.49 7.47
CA GLN A 667 -0.69 -8.99 6.15
C GLN A 667 0.11 -9.70 5.04
N ALA A 668 -0.53 -9.83 3.88
CA ALA A 668 0.10 -10.29 2.66
C ALA A 668 0.70 -9.06 1.96
N GLY A 669 2.02 -8.91 2.05
CA GLY A 669 2.80 -7.83 1.44
C GLY A 669 3.19 -6.73 2.43
N TRP A 670 4.49 -6.43 2.45
CA TRP A 670 5.23 -5.56 3.39
C TRP A 670 5.41 -6.16 4.80
N GLU A 671 6.64 -6.04 5.29
CA GLU A 671 7.09 -6.73 6.50
C GLU A 671 6.18 -6.46 7.69
N LYS A 672 5.99 -7.47 8.54
CA LYS A 672 5.22 -7.36 9.77
C LYS A 672 5.74 -6.16 10.60
N LEU A 673 4.94 -5.11 10.73
CA LEU A 673 5.26 -3.91 11.48
C LEU A 673 4.89 -4.10 12.95
N GLN A 674 5.75 -3.64 13.84
CA GLN A 674 5.54 -3.69 15.29
C GLN A 674 5.85 -2.33 15.89
N ILE A 675 5.02 -1.88 16.83
CA ILE A 675 5.34 -0.75 17.69
C ILE A 675 5.73 -1.29 19.04
N ILE A 676 6.93 -0.93 19.49
CA ILE A 676 7.41 -1.21 20.82
C ILE A 676 7.25 0.03 21.70
N ARG A 677 6.79 -0.18 22.94
CA ARG A 677 6.81 0.84 23.98
C ARG A 677 7.99 0.59 24.91
N ILE A 678 8.78 1.62 25.16
CA ILE A 678 9.97 1.62 26.02
C ILE A 678 9.72 2.56 27.20
N TRP A 679 10.02 2.16 28.43
CA TRP A 679 9.91 3.05 29.60
C TRP A 679 10.79 2.57 30.77
N ARG A 680 10.87 3.37 31.82
CA ARG A 680 11.46 2.98 33.12
C ARG A 680 10.37 2.75 34.16
N ASP A 681 10.42 1.64 34.89
CA ASP A 681 9.64 1.53 36.12
C ASP A 681 10.17 2.55 37.15
N ALA A 682 9.29 3.10 37.98
CA ALA A 682 9.74 4.00 39.04
C ALA A 682 10.68 3.24 39.98
N ASP A 683 11.79 3.87 40.38
CA ASP A 683 12.63 3.31 41.44
C ASP A 683 11.74 3.13 42.68
N ASP A 684 11.69 1.89 43.17
CA ASP A 684 11.16 1.59 44.49
C ASP A 684 12.12 2.29 45.45
N ASP A 685 11.75 3.47 45.95
CA ASP A 685 12.50 4.19 46.97
C ASP A 685 12.60 3.29 48.21
N GLY A 686 13.63 2.45 48.23
CA GLY A 686 14.15 1.73 49.37
C GLY A 686 14.74 2.72 50.38
N GLY A 687 13.88 3.58 50.91
CA GLY A 687 14.17 4.62 51.89
C GLY A 687 13.53 4.31 53.24
N GLY A 688 13.52 3.04 53.65
CA GLY A 688 13.38 2.67 55.05
C GLY A 688 14.59 3.18 55.82
N ARG A 689 14.58 4.45 56.24
CA ARG A 689 15.46 4.94 57.31
C ARG A 689 15.05 4.20 58.59
N GLY A 690 15.65 3.03 58.78
CA GLY A 690 15.75 2.40 60.09
C GLY A 690 16.45 3.38 61.02
N GLY A 691 15.72 3.83 62.04
CA GLY A 691 16.34 4.48 63.19
C GLY A 691 17.28 3.49 63.85
N SER A 692 18.57 3.81 63.87
CA SER A 692 19.51 3.27 64.83
C SER A 692 19.97 4.43 65.70
N ASP A 693 19.22 4.66 66.78
CA ASP A 693 19.80 5.17 68.01
C ASP A 693 20.75 4.09 68.55
N ASN A 694 22.03 4.43 68.66
CA ASN A 694 22.86 4.16 69.84
C ASN A 694 24.23 4.83 69.67
N ASP A 695 24.32 6.02 70.24
CA ASP A 695 25.28 6.38 71.29
C ASP A 695 26.43 5.38 71.57
N THR A 696 27.68 5.82 71.40
CA THR A 696 28.69 5.98 72.47
C THR A 696 30.11 6.13 71.90
N GLY A 697 30.83 7.15 72.40
CA GLY A 697 32.23 6.97 72.78
C GLY A 697 33.31 7.63 71.93
N THR A 698 33.82 8.75 72.48
CA THR A 698 35.15 9.38 72.35
C THR A 698 35.52 10.12 71.08
#